data_AF-A0AAW0DRI0-F1
#
_entry.id   AF-A0AAW0DRI0-F1
#
_cell.length_a   1.000
_cell.length_b   1.000
_cell.length_c   1.000
_cell.angle_alpha   90.00
_cell.angle_beta   90.00
_cell.angle_gamma   90.00
#
_symmetry.space_group_name_H-M   'P 1'
#
loop_
_entity.id
_entity.type
_entity.pdbx_description
1 polymer ?
#
loop_
_entity_poly.entity_id
_entity_poly.type
_entity_poly.pdbx_seq_one_letter_code
_entity_poly.pdbx_strand_id
1 'polypeptide(L)'
;MAELWLRDPYLPPLEEDQHILNRTPLAEVFPEWVGSSLRSEMQTLKASLSSQLMADNFWLTTISDWLALVFGGEVDEGERIEEQVDLFIDIMWMRFRHHDSVESRADIMKLLLPARRSLIVKPYISAPAAEFSIVGDLNADDIAGLAPSKQADIYSLVFGSDSDLSDLSEEENASQNNDFIMSAVETEDVVMQPVVMQPVETGERDDRYISMFEARAEEIAEFFFPAREEHSKPRNCKPLVEGLVSMRKVKDSLFMREDFQASFRGSELYKVLLIVCNPYNPLENSHPDVQQSFRLYNWKVAYGQILDRWDPLSPEVNLPPLIERGHSKFNTEHFLRFFGKRAEIHPWVAYPTACTFLVSEDAFKSNCEHWLIPWLRHAKYETAGWDLTTVYRQICQHPVMTGGADHTRPVKRLLDDVDPCFAAILLETRRYKKTLDTINEEIFTKTRSGTNTANSGSGDQTAASDDPSVADLSSTALPAWYTEKGCAGCSGQADSDRCVRFIEVEDRSDFMREYEYYSLTVHEGSERLVPKKKGTDDNLGPQKYVSPQELGLREITARPSDHPVWTTCKRDIVRLVYREGNKLYLVGGFRYKAFSESTLKLLKYNSLLIETRAMRRRAAMQRWDYGLMSGAGTRMPTGGRKGDGYIPYSVHRGDTIDDIKAFFRSALDSDILIIAAKSIYQGIEFDFKTLTNNSGLQRLGKYGLTSYYCVNYIAPIHRDLDIEKEGRRYLHPCMQLVKEGCGEHDFNFAYVDWGVYFRTESNAVWCVSSPDIDQSLKANS
;
A
#
# COMPACT_ATOMS: atom_id res chain seq x y z
N MET A 1 -12.20 -18.38 -19.07
CA MET A 1 -13.35 -18.10 -18.19
C MET A 1 -13.38 -19.10 -17.03
N ALA A 2 -13.69 -20.39 -17.23
CA ALA A 2 -13.55 -21.38 -16.15
C ALA A 2 -12.09 -21.58 -15.65
N GLU A 3 -11.08 -21.45 -16.53
CA GLU A 3 -9.65 -21.43 -16.14
C GLU A 3 -9.22 -20.17 -15.35
N LEU A 4 -9.92 -19.05 -15.56
CA LEU A 4 -9.76 -17.82 -14.77
C LEU A 4 -10.37 -17.99 -13.37
N TRP A 5 -11.33 -18.90 -13.24
CA TRP A 5 -12.11 -19.19 -12.03
C TRP A 5 -11.31 -20.04 -11.01
N LEU A 6 -10.45 -20.95 -11.48
CA LEU A 6 -9.63 -21.84 -10.63
C LEU A 6 -8.31 -21.22 -10.16
N ARG A 7 -7.92 -20.05 -10.68
CA ARG A 7 -6.64 -19.40 -10.37
C ARG A 7 -6.73 -18.27 -9.33
N ASP A 8 -7.92 -17.95 -8.86
CA ASP A 8 -8.15 -16.87 -7.89
C ASP A 8 -8.89 -17.39 -6.64
N PRO A 9 -8.17 -17.93 -5.63
CA PRO A 9 -8.76 -18.50 -4.43
C PRO A 9 -9.10 -17.47 -3.35
N TYR A 10 -8.93 -16.17 -3.59
CA TYR A 10 -9.12 -15.14 -2.56
C TYR A 10 -10.51 -14.51 -2.68
N LEU A 11 -11.45 -15.03 -1.88
CA LEU A 11 -12.68 -14.30 -1.54
C LEU A 11 -12.33 -13.19 -0.52
N PRO A 12 -13.01 -12.04 -0.54
CA PRO A 12 -12.97 -11.13 0.60
C PRO A 12 -13.46 -11.86 1.87
N PRO A 13 -13.00 -11.48 3.08
CA PRO A 13 -13.52 -12.06 4.31
C PRO A 13 -15.03 -11.80 4.39
N LEU A 14 -15.82 -12.87 4.39
CA LEU A 14 -17.29 -12.84 4.41
C LEU A 14 -17.90 -12.30 5.72
N GLU A 15 -17.11 -11.84 6.68
CA GLU A 15 -17.64 -11.35 7.97
C GLU A 15 -18.57 -10.12 7.80
N GLU A 16 -18.31 -9.23 6.83
CA GLU A 16 -19.19 -8.09 6.53
C GLU A 16 -20.41 -8.49 5.68
N ASP A 17 -20.24 -9.45 4.76
CA ASP A 17 -21.29 -9.89 3.82
C ASP A 17 -22.22 -10.97 4.41
N GLN A 18 -21.78 -11.75 5.40
CA GLN A 18 -22.64 -12.67 6.17
C GLN A 18 -23.78 -11.92 6.86
N HIS A 19 -23.53 -10.69 7.30
CA HIS A 19 -24.56 -9.88 7.95
C HIS A 19 -25.64 -9.40 6.97
N ILE A 20 -25.29 -9.26 5.69
CA ILE A 20 -26.19 -8.90 4.58
C ILE A 20 -26.94 -10.15 4.11
N LEU A 21 -26.25 -11.27 3.93
CA LEU A 21 -26.82 -12.54 3.47
C LEU A 21 -27.81 -13.16 4.49
N ASN A 22 -27.54 -13.03 5.79
CA ASN A 22 -28.36 -13.66 6.84
C ASN A 22 -29.58 -12.84 7.28
N ARG A 23 -29.75 -11.58 6.86
CA ARG A 23 -30.78 -10.69 7.43
C ARG A 23 -31.54 -9.81 6.43
N THR A 24 -31.07 -9.67 5.21
CA THR A 24 -31.60 -8.66 4.28
C THR A 24 -32.09 -9.33 3.00
N PRO A 25 -33.40 -9.29 2.68
CA PRO A 25 -33.89 -9.81 1.41
C PRO A 25 -33.15 -9.15 0.23
N LEU A 26 -32.80 -9.90 -0.82
CA LEU A 26 -32.15 -9.36 -2.04
C LEU A 26 -32.81 -8.09 -2.60
N ALA A 27 -34.12 -7.93 -2.41
CA ALA A 27 -34.86 -6.74 -2.82
C ALA A 27 -34.43 -5.45 -2.08
N GLU A 28 -33.82 -5.55 -0.91
CA GLU A 28 -33.28 -4.42 -0.13
C GLU A 28 -31.81 -4.13 -0.46
N VAL A 29 -31.05 -5.15 -0.88
CA VAL A 29 -29.67 -5.00 -1.39
C VAL A 29 -29.67 -4.32 -2.78
N PHE A 30 -30.74 -4.51 -3.55
CA PHE A 30 -30.92 -3.94 -4.88
C PHE A 30 -32.19 -3.08 -4.95
N PRO A 31 -32.16 -1.84 -4.42
CA PRO A 31 -33.33 -0.98 -4.36
C PRO A 31 -33.92 -0.62 -5.74
N GLU A 32 -33.12 -0.66 -6.80
CA GLU A 32 -33.58 -0.54 -8.19
C GLU A 32 -34.48 -1.70 -8.67
N TRP A 33 -34.58 -2.79 -7.90
CA TRP A 33 -35.44 -3.95 -8.19
C TRP A 33 -36.82 -3.83 -7.55
N VAL A 34 -37.05 -2.85 -6.68
CA VAL A 34 -38.35 -2.67 -6.04
C VAL A 34 -39.34 -2.05 -7.04
N GLY A 35 -40.24 -2.87 -7.57
CA GLY A 35 -41.37 -2.44 -8.42
C GLY A 35 -41.16 -2.57 -9.93
N SER A 36 -40.07 -3.17 -10.39
CA SER A 36 -39.78 -3.36 -11.82
C SER A 36 -40.13 -4.77 -12.32
N SER A 37 -40.48 -4.91 -13.60
CA SER A 37 -40.65 -6.21 -14.29
C SER A 37 -39.40 -7.10 -14.18
N LEU A 38 -38.24 -6.46 -14.01
CA LEU A 38 -36.94 -7.08 -13.75
C LEU A 38 -36.96 -8.08 -12.58
N ARG A 39 -37.66 -7.77 -11.47
CA ARG A 39 -37.70 -8.66 -10.30
C ARG A 39 -38.34 -10.00 -10.64
N SER A 40 -39.42 -9.97 -11.41
CA SER A 40 -40.13 -11.18 -11.87
C SER A 40 -39.28 -11.98 -12.86
N GLU A 41 -38.58 -11.30 -13.77
CA GLU A 41 -37.68 -11.94 -14.74
C GLU A 41 -36.49 -12.61 -14.04
N MET A 42 -35.90 -11.94 -13.04
CA MET A 42 -34.80 -12.50 -12.26
C MET A 42 -35.23 -13.67 -11.39
N GLN A 43 -36.39 -13.61 -10.74
CA GLN A 43 -36.93 -14.76 -10.00
C GLN A 43 -37.21 -15.95 -10.92
N THR A 44 -37.70 -15.69 -12.13
CA THR A 44 -37.89 -16.73 -13.16
C THR A 44 -36.56 -17.35 -13.59
N LEU A 45 -35.54 -16.50 -13.79
CA LEU A 45 -34.20 -16.95 -14.13
C LEU A 45 -33.53 -17.71 -12.97
N LYS A 46 -33.73 -17.26 -11.73
CA LYS A 46 -33.23 -17.94 -10.51
C LYS A 46 -33.81 -19.34 -10.43
N ALA A 47 -35.14 -19.44 -10.51
CA ALA A 47 -35.83 -20.72 -10.46
C ALA A 47 -35.38 -21.65 -11.61
N SER A 48 -35.21 -21.11 -12.82
CA SER A 48 -34.71 -21.87 -13.97
C SER A 48 -33.28 -22.36 -13.77
N LEU A 49 -32.38 -21.53 -13.23
CA LEU A 49 -30.99 -21.88 -13.00
C LEU A 49 -30.84 -22.85 -11.83
N SER A 50 -31.56 -22.60 -10.74
CA SER A 50 -31.64 -23.45 -9.56
C SER A 50 -32.10 -24.86 -9.94
N SER A 51 -33.19 -24.96 -10.71
CA SER A 51 -33.66 -26.24 -11.26
C SER A 51 -32.63 -26.95 -12.15
N GLN A 52 -31.82 -26.21 -12.93
CA GLN A 52 -30.79 -26.81 -13.79
C GLN A 52 -29.57 -27.30 -12.99
N LEU A 53 -29.14 -26.55 -11.98
CA LEU A 53 -28.04 -26.94 -11.10
C LEU A 53 -28.42 -28.12 -10.21
N MET A 54 -29.65 -28.12 -9.67
CA MET A 54 -30.19 -29.23 -8.89
C MET A 54 -30.33 -30.53 -9.68
N ALA A 55 -30.54 -30.45 -11.00
CA ALA A 55 -30.65 -31.62 -11.85
C ALA A 55 -29.30 -32.29 -12.19
N ASP A 56 -28.17 -31.68 -11.80
CA ASP A 56 -26.83 -32.16 -12.12
C ASP A 56 -26.00 -32.42 -10.85
N ASN A 57 -25.84 -33.70 -10.48
CA ASN A 57 -25.09 -34.12 -9.29
C ASN A 57 -23.67 -33.54 -9.23
N PHE A 58 -23.02 -33.32 -10.38
CA PHE A 58 -21.69 -32.69 -10.42
C PHE A 58 -21.71 -31.28 -9.84
N TRP A 59 -22.72 -30.48 -10.20
CA TRP A 59 -22.87 -29.12 -9.70
C TRP A 59 -23.26 -29.11 -8.23
N LEU A 60 -24.10 -30.04 -7.78
CA LEU A 60 -24.44 -30.17 -6.36
C LEU A 60 -23.19 -30.39 -5.49
N THR A 61 -22.33 -31.34 -5.87
CA THR A 61 -21.06 -31.58 -5.18
C THR A 61 -20.13 -30.37 -5.26
N THR A 62 -19.97 -29.79 -6.46
CA THR A 62 -19.08 -28.63 -6.67
C THR A 62 -19.53 -27.40 -5.85
N ILE A 63 -20.84 -27.15 -5.78
CA ILE A 63 -21.40 -26.04 -5.01
C ILE A 63 -21.19 -26.29 -3.51
N SER A 64 -21.46 -27.50 -3.03
CA SER A 64 -21.22 -27.87 -1.63
C SER A 64 -19.74 -27.72 -1.24
N ASP A 65 -18.82 -28.23 -2.06
CA ASP A 65 -17.37 -28.11 -1.83
C ASP A 65 -16.92 -26.65 -1.85
N TRP A 66 -17.47 -25.86 -2.78
CA TRP A 66 -17.16 -24.44 -2.90
C TRP A 66 -17.67 -23.66 -1.69
N LEU A 67 -18.91 -23.87 -1.26
CA LEU A 67 -19.47 -23.24 -0.07
C LEU A 67 -18.68 -23.63 1.18
N ALA A 68 -18.28 -24.90 1.31
CA ALA A 68 -17.45 -25.36 2.42
C ALA A 68 -16.08 -24.64 2.46
N LEU A 69 -15.45 -24.46 1.30
CA LEU A 69 -14.21 -23.69 1.16
C LEU A 69 -14.41 -22.21 1.52
N VAL A 70 -15.50 -21.61 1.04
CA VAL A 70 -15.85 -20.20 1.22
C VAL A 70 -16.14 -19.86 2.68
N PHE A 71 -16.87 -20.74 3.38
CA PHE A 71 -17.30 -20.54 4.75
C PHE A 71 -16.39 -21.21 5.79
N GLY A 72 -15.32 -21.89 5.36
CA GLY A 72 -14.28 -22.42 6.24
C GLY A 72 -14.70 -23.61 7.09
N GLY A 73 -15.60 -24.46 6.60
CA GLY A 73 -16.10 -25.64 7.32
C GLY A 73 -17.09 -26.46 6.49
N GLU A 74 -17.51 -27.62 7.00
CA GLU A 74 -18.61 -28.38 6.39
C GLU A 74 -19.89 -27.52 6.44
N VAL A 75 -20.53 -27.31 5.28
CA VAL A 75 -21.86 -26.71 5.24
C VAL A 75 -22.80 -27.63 6.01
N ASP A 76 -23.56 -27.10 6.97
CA ASP A 76 -24.42 -27.88 7.86
C ASP A 76 -25.25 -28.89 7.04
N GLU A 77 -25.09 -30.19 7.33
CA GLU A 77 -25.84 -31.27 6.66
C GLU A 77 -27.36 -31.09 6.81
N GLY A 78 -27.81 -30.24 7.75
CA GLY A 78 -29.20 -29.84 7.93
C GLY A 78 -29.73 -28.81 6.92
N GLU A 79 -28.87 -28.04 6.24
CA GLU A 79 -29.31 -27.12 5.18
C GLU A 79 -29.73 -27.90 3.95
N ARG A 80 -30.89 -27.54 3.39
CA ARG A 80 -31.37 -28.22 2.19
C ARG A 80 -30.44 -27.86 1.05
N ILE A 81 -30.07 -28.84 0.22
CA ILE A 81 -29.29 -28.61 -1.01
C ILE A 81 -29.88 -27.49 -1.89
N GLU A 82 -31.18 -27.26 -1.80
CA GLU A 82 -31.87 -26.17 -2.47
C GLU A 82 -31.44 -24.78 -2.00
N GLU A 83 -31.23 -24.61 -0.70
CA GLU A 83 -30.76 -23.38 -0.08
C GLU A 83 -29.30 -23.11 -0.46
N GLN A 84 -28.47 -24.16 -0.51
CA GLN A 84 -27.08 -24.05 -0.97
C GLN A 84 -26.98 -23.60 -2.43
N VAL A 85 -27.80 -24.18 -3.32
CA VAL A 85 -27.85 -23.78 -4.74
C VAL A 85 -28.35 -22.35 -4.88
N ASP A 86 -29.38 -21.97 -4.15
CA ASP A 86 -29.92 -20.62 -4.20
C ASP A 86 -28.93 -19.58 -3.66
N LEU A 87 -28.24 -19.88 -2.56
CA LEU A 87 -27.17 -19.04 -2.00
C LEU A 87 -26.01 -18.88 -2.98
N PHE A 88 -25.59 -19.96 -3.62
CA PHE A 88 -24.56 -19.92 -4.66
C PHE A 88 -24.97 -18.98 -5.80
N ILE A 89 -26.20 -19.09 -6.31
CA ILE A 89 -26.71 -18.22 -7.37
C ILE A 89 -26.73 -16.75 -6.92
N ASP A 90 -27.13 -16.47 -5.69
CA ASP A 90 -27.18 -15.11 -5.14
C ASP A 90 -25.78 -14.49 -5.02
N ILE A 91 -24.81 -15.24 -4.49
CA ILE A 91 -23.41 -14.80 -4.43
C ILE A 91 -22.87 -14.54 -5.84
N MET A 92 -23.18 -15.42 -6.79
CA MET A 92 -22.77 -15.24 -8.18
C MET A 92 -23.37 -13.98 -8.81
N TRP A 93 -24.64 -13.67 -8.52
CA TRP A 93 -25.25 -12.42 -8.98
C TRP A 93 -24.64 -11.18 -8.36
N MET A 94 -24.34 -11.21 -7.06
CA MET A 94 -23.63 -10.14 -6.39
C MET A 94 -22.27 -9.87 -7.04
N ARG A 95 -21.54 -10.94 -7.39
CA ARG A 95 -20.24 -10.84 -8.06
C ARG A 95 -20.32 -10.17 -9.44
N PHE A 96 -21.40 -10.42 -10.19
CA PHE A 96 -21.62 -9.85 -11.52
C PHE A 96 -22.45 -8.54 -11.53
N ARG A 97 -22.63 -7.89 -10.37
CA ARG A 97 -23.42 -6.65 -10.24
C ARG A 97 -22.92 -5.48 -11.10
N HIS A 98 -21.68 -5.54 -11.59
CA HIS A 98 -21.03 -4.48 -12.37
C HIS A 98 -21.24 -4.60 -13.89
N HIS A 99 -21.93 -5.64 -14.38
CA HIS A 99 -22.28 -5.73 -15.80
C HIS A 99 -23.50 -4.89 -16.14
N ASP A 100 -23.42 -4.15 -17.26
CA ASP A 100 -24.30 -3.04 -17.64
C ASP A 100 -25.76 -3.43 -17.93
N SER A 101 -26.09 -4.72 -18.09
CA SER A 101 -27.47 -5.19 -18.28
C SER A 101 -27.77 -6.53 -17.61
N VAL A 102 -29.05 -6.77 -17.29
CA VAL A 102 -29.53 -8.03 -16.72
C VAL A 102 -29.35 -9.18 -17.71
N GLU A 103 -29.55 -8.92 -18.99
CA GLU A 103 -29.34 -9.88 -20.07
C GLU A 103 -27.87 -10.32 -20.14
N SER A 104 -26.92 -9.37 -19.99
CA SER A 104 -25.50 -9.70 -19.95
C SER A 104 -25.15 -10.60 -18.76
N ARG A 105 -25.76 -10.36 -17.59
CA ARG A 105 -25.57 -11.20 -16.39
C ARG A 105 -26.20 -12.58 -16.59
N ALA A 106 -27.41 -12.63 -17.15
CA ALA A 106 -28.11 -13.87 -17.46
C ALA A 106 -27.35 -14.72 -18.48
N ASP A 107 -26.78 -14.09 -19.49
CA ASP A 107 -26.01 -14.77 -20.54
C ASP A 107 -24.68 -15.31 -20.00
N ILE A 108 -24.01 -14.59 -19.09
CA ILE A 108 -22.84 -15.11 -18.36
C ILE A 108 -23.23 -16.36 -17.55
N MET A 109 -24.32 -16.33 -16.81
CA MET A 109 -24.78 -17.49 -16.02
C MET A 109 -25.19 -18.66 -16.93
N LYS A 110 -25.84 -18.39 -18.06
CA LYS A 110 -26.17 -19.40 -19.08
C LYS A 110 -24.95 -19.98 -19.77
N LEU A 111 -23.83 -19.25 -19.84
CA LEU A 111 -22.55 -19.74 -20.39
C LEU A 111 -21.81 -20.68 -19.43
N LEU A 112 -22.12 -20.66 -18.13
CA LEU A 112 -21.51 -21.55 -17.14
C LEU A 112 -22.05 -22.99 -17.25
N LEU A 113 -23.34 -23.15 -17.59
CA LEU A 113 -24.02 -24.45 -17.65
C LEU A 113 -23.48 -25.42 -18.74
N PRO A 114 -23.13 -24.99 -19.97
CA PRO A 114 -22.66 -25.88 -21.04
C PRO A 114 -21.17 -26.22 -20.98
N ALA A 115 -20.37 -25.60 -20.11
CA ALA A 115 -18.90 -25.79 -20.04
C ALA A 115 -18.47 -27.22 -19.60
N ARG A 116 -19.44 -28.12 -19.41
CA ARG A 116 -19.42 -29.49 -18.88
C ARG A 116 -18.43 -30.49 -19.51
N ARG A 117 -17.59 -30.15 -20.49
CA ARG A 117 -16.81 -31.17 -21.25
C ARG A 117 -15.37 -30.86 -21.64
N SER A 118 -14.84 -29.64 -21.46
CA SER A 118 -13.47 -29.33 -21.91
C SER A 118 -12.47 -29.05 -20.78
N LEU A 119 -12.89 -29.04 -19.52
CA LEU A 119 -11.98 -28.89 -18.37
C LEU A 119 -11.85 -30.20 -17.63
N ILE A 120 -10.95 -31.07 -18.12
CA ILE A 120 -10.42 -32.20 -17.36
C ILE A 120 -9.45 -31.60 -16.33
N VAL A 121 -9.95 -31.33 -15.13
CA VAL A 121 -9.14 -31.02 -13.95
C VAL A 121 -8.75 -32.35 -13.31
N LYS A 122 -7.48 -32.73 -13.44
CA LYS A 122 -6.84 -33.64 -12.46
C LYS A 122 -6.70 -32.88 -11.14
N PRO A 123 -6.80 -33.55 -9.98
CA PRO A 123 -6.95 -32.89 -8.69
C PRO A 123 -5.68 -32.14 -8.29
N TYR A 124 -5.71 -30.81 -8.39
CA TYR A 124 -4.85 -29.90 -7.63
C TYR A 124 -5.58 -29.50 -6.34
N ILE A 125 -6.05 -30.50 -5.60
CA ILE A 125 -6.47 -30.35 -4.20
C ILE A 125 -5.54 -31.26 -3.39
N SER A 126 -4.26 -30.90 -3.36
CA SER A 126 -3.45 -31.15 -2.17
C SER A 126 -3.72 -29.99 -1.24
N ALA A 127 -4.48 -30.25 -0.19
CA ALA A 127 -4.67 -29.30 0.90
C ALA A 127 -3.30 -28.73 1.33
N PRO A 128 -3.14 -27.40 1.52
CA PRO A 128 -2.14 -26.97 2.47
C PRO A 128 -2.58 -27.56 3.81
N ALA A 129 -1.69 -28.32 4.45
CA ALA A 129 -1.91 -28.83 5.79
C ALA A 129 -2.52 -27.71 6.64
N ALA A 130 -3.75 -27.93 7.09
CA ALA A 130 -4.31 -27.15 8.17
C ALA A 130 -3.42 -27.43 9.38
N GLU A 131 -2.57 -26.47 9.73
CA GLU A 131 -1.98 -26.42 11.05
C GLU A 131 -3.15 -26.29 12.04
N PHE A 132 -3.57 -27.42 12.59
CA PHE A 132 -4.38 -27.46 13.80
C PHE A 132 -3.56 -26.83 14.93
N SER A 133 -3.73 -25.53 15.13
CA SER A 133 -3.31 -24.85 16.36
C SER A 133 -4.32 -25.16 17.47
N ILE A 134 -4.24 -26.38 18.00
CA ILE A 134 -4.81 -26.73 19.31
C ILE A 134 -3.77 -27.57 20.03
N VAL A 135 -2.75 -26.91 20.59
CA VAL A 135 -2.17 -27.10 21.94
C VAL A 135 -1.15 -25.95 22.06
N GLY A 136 -1.53 -24.91 22.80
CA GLY A 136 -0.57 -23.89 23.22
C GLY A 136 0.37 -24.46 24.29
N ASP A 137 1.66 -24.18 24.13
CA ASP A 137 2.72 -24.16 25.14
C ASP A 137 2.75 -25.31 26.16
N LEU A 138 3.24 -26.47 25.71
CA LEU A 138 3.94 -27.42 26.58
C LEU A 138 5.38 -27.52 26.07
N ASN A 139 6.36 -27.16 26.90
CA ASN A 139 7.75 -27.46 26.57
C ASN A 139 8.04 -28.95 26.86
N ALA A 140 9.18 -29.45 26.40
CA ALA A 140 9.56 -30.85 26.59
C ALA A 140 9.68 -31.25 28.08
N ASP A 141 10.04 -30.30 28.95
CA ASP A 141 10.15 -30.52 30.40
C ASP A 141 8.77 -30.66 31.07
N ASP A 142 7.75 -29.95 30.57
CA ASP A 142 6.37 -30.03 31.06
C ASP A 142 5.73 -31.39 30.74
N ILE A 143 6.07 -31.97 29.58
CA ILE A 143 5.61 -33.30 29.17
C ILE A 143 6.37 -34.39 29.95
N ALA A 144 7.69 -34.23 30.14
CA ALA A 144 8.53 -35.17 30.88
C ALA A 144 8.13 -35.32 32.36
N GLY A 145 7.51 -34.29 32.95
CA GLY A 145 6.99 -34.32 34.32
C GLY A 145 5.63 -35.03 34.50
N LEU A 146 4.94 -35.41 33.42
CA LEU A 146 3.64 -36.08 33.49
C LEU A 146 3.76 -37.58 33.77
N ALA A 147 2.70 -38.16 34.36
CA ALA A 147 2.61 -39.61 34.51
C ALA A 147 2.58 -40.28 33.12
N PRO A 148 3.20 -41.46 32.93
CA PRO A 148 3.32 -42.12 31.63
C PRO A 148 1.99 -42.32 30.88
N SER A 149 0.89 -42.53 31.60
CA SER A 149 -0.45 -42.65 31.00
C SER A 149 -0.94 -41.34 30.38
N LYS A 150 -0.64 -40.19 31.00
CA LYS A 150 -1.00 -38.87 30.45
C LYS A 150 -0.09 -38.43 29.30
N GLN A 151 1.17 -38.85 29.32
CA GLN A 151 2.06 -38.69 28.16
C GLN A 151 1.48 -39.47 26.97
N ALA A 152 1.12 -40.75 27.17
CA ALA A 152 0.53 -41.59 26.14
C ALA A 152 -0.80 -41.04 25.57
N ASP A 153 -1.66 -40.47 26.43
CA ASP A 153 -2.90 -39.82 25.99
C ASP A 153 -2.63 -38.58 25.11
N ILE A 154 -1.62 -37.76 25.46
CA ILE A 154 -1.22 -36.59 24.67
C ILE A 154 -0.60 -37.02 23.33
N TYR A 155 0.27 -38.04 23.34
CA TYR A 155 0.85 -38.59 22.12
C TYR A 155 -0.22 -39.21 21.20
N SER A 156 -1.19 -39.93 21.75
CA SER A 156 -2.32 -40.48 20.98
C SER A 156 -3.24 -39.39 20.41
N LEU A 157 -3.35 -38.24 21.08
CA LEU A 157 -4.15 -37.10 20.63
C LEU A 157 -3.46 -36.34 19.47
N VAL A 158 -2.13 -36.26 19.49
CA VAL A 158 -1.33 -35.52 18.52
C VAL A 158 -1.07 -36.33 17.24
N PHE A 159 -0.89 -37.66 17.36
CA PHE A 159 -0.44 -38.49 16.24
C PHE A 159 -1.51 -39.41 15.64
N GLY A 160 -2.73 -39.43 16.20
CA GLY A 160 -3.83 -40.26 15.71
C GLY A 160 -3.63 -41.76 15.98
N SER A 161 -4.72 -42.46 16.28
CA SER A 161 -4.68 -43.82 16.85
C SER A 161 -4.42 -44.97 15.87
N ASP A 162 -3.97 -44.72 14.63
CA ASP A 162 -3.81 -45.77 13.61
C ASP A 162 -2.39 -45.77 13.00
N SER A 163 -1.39 -46.17 13.80
CA SER A 163 -0.12 -46.65 13.25
C SER A 163 0.43 -47.82 14.08
N ASP A 164 0.40 -49.02 13.47
CA ASP A 164 1.06 -50.22 13.99
C ASP A 164 2.58 -50.01 13.98
N LEU A 165 3.16 -49.73 15.15
CA LEU A 165 4.59 -49.54 15.39
C LEU A 165 5.24 -50.80 15.99
N SER A 166 4.93 -51.99 15.47
CA SER A 166 5.53 -53.24 15.96
C SER A 166 6.89 -53.60 15.34
N ASP A 167 7.34 -52.90 14.30
CA ASP A 167 8.38 -53.44 13.40
C ASP A 167 9.67 -52.59 13.27
N LEU A 168 9.98 -51.71 14.22
CA LEU A 168 11.26 -50.97 14.22
C LEU A 168 12.13 -51.35 15.43
N SER A 169 13.39 -51.66 15.17
CA SER A 169 14.35 -52.13 16.18
C SER A 169 14.87 -50.98 17.05
N GLU A 170 15.20 -51.29 18.31
CA GLU A 170 15.64 -50.31 19.32
C GLU A 170 16.89 -49.49 18.91
N GLU A 171 17.68 -49.95 17.93
CA GLU A 171 18.85 -49.22 17.43
C GLU A 171 18.50 -48.05 16.47
N GLU A 172 17.41 -48.12 15.70
CA GLU A 172 17.01 -47.02 14.81
C GLU A 172 16.40 -45.84 15.57
N ASN A 173 15.71 -46.11 16.70
CA ASN A 173 15.16 -45.06 17.57
C ASN A 173 16.26 -44.27 18.32
N ALA A 174 17.40 -44.90 18.63
CA ALA A 174 18.50 -44.23 19.32
C ALA A 174 19.30 -43.29 18.37
N SER A 175 19.43 -43.64 17.09
CA SER A 175 20.10 -42.81 16.09
C SER A 175 19.26 -41.58 15.73
N GLN A 176 17.95 -41.72 15.57
CA GLN A 176 17.06 -40.59 15.25
C GLN A 176 16.87 -39.63 16.44
N ASN A 177 16.89 -40.13 17.68
CA ASN A 177 16.83 -39.26 18.86
C ASN A 177 18.12 -38.43 19.06
N ASN A 178 19.29 -38.94 18.67
CA ASN A 178 20.54 -38.17 18.75
C ASN A 178 20.65 -37.11 17.63
N ASP A 179 20.15 -37.40 16.43
CA ASP A 179 20.07 -36.41 15.34
C ASP A 179 19.07 -35.29 15.65
N PHE A 180 17.98 -35.60 16.38
CA PHE A 180 17.00 -34.61 16.83
C PHE A 180 17.52 -33.70 17.95
N ILE A 181 18.27 -34.24 18.92
CA ILE A 181 18.88 -33.43 20.00
C ILE A 181 19.98 -32.50 19.46
N MET A 182 20.76 -32.93 18.47
CA MET A 182 21.77 -32.07 17.83
C MET A 182 21.14 -30.97 16.96
N SER A 183 19.97 -31.22 16.36
CA SER A 183 19.20 -30.19 15.64
C SER A 183 18.55 -29.14 16.55
N ALA A 184 18.29 -29.47 17.83
CA ALA A 184 17.65 -28.57 18.79
C ALA A 184 18.65 -27.69 19.57
N VAL A 185 19.96 -27.97 19.48
CA VAL A 185 21.03 -27.22 20.16
C VAL A 185 21.69 -26.15 19.26
N GLU A 186 21.42 -26.15 17.95
CA GLU A 186 21.99 -25.16 17.00
C GLU A 186 21.16 -23.87 16.82
N THR A 187 20.12 -23.64 17.63
CA THR A 187 19.39 -22.36 17.68
C THR A 187 19.77 -21.50 18.87
N GLU A 188 21.07 -21.34 19.13
CA GLU A 188 21.56 -20.17 19.85
C GLU A 188 21.77 -19.02 18.85
N ASP A 189 21.19 -17.87 19.17
CA ASP A 189 21.40 -16.62 18.46
C ASP A 189 22.89 -16.39 18.18
N VAL A 190 23.29 -16.36 16.90
CA VAL A 190 24.48 -15.61 16.49
C VAL A 190 24.15 -14.13 16.65
N VAL A 191 24.08 -13.68 17.90
CA VAL A 191 24.37 -12.30 18.25
C VAL A 191 25.79 -12.08 17.75
N MET A 192 25.96 -11.24 16.74
CA MET A 192 27.25 -10.64 16.43
C MET A 192 27.77 -10.00 17.72
N GLN A 193 28.62 -10.72 18.46
CA GLN A 193 29.27 -10.14 19.62
C GLN A 193 30.04 -8.91 19.12
N PRO A 194 29.98 -7.78 19.83
CA PRO A 194 30.74 -6.61 19.45
C PRO A 194 32.22 -6.97 19.60
N VAL A 195 32.85 -7.32 18.48
CA VAL A 195 34.31 -7.43 18.41
C VAL A 195 34.83 -6.02 18.67
N VAL A 196 35.39 -5.81 19.85
CA VAL A 196 36.10 -4.57 20.20
C VAL A 196 37.34 -4.52 19.31
N MET A 197 37.25 -3.74 18.23
CA MET A 197 38.33 -3.62 17.24
C MET A 197 39.36 -2.59 17.68
N GLN A 198 40.63 -2.97 17.67
CA GLN A 198 41.73 -2.02 17.67
C GLN A 198 41.99 -1.53 16.23
N PRO A 199 42.42 -0.26 16.04
CA PRO A 199 42.74 0.26 14.71
C PRO A 199 43.94 -0.51 14.14
N VAL A 200 43.82 -1.00 12.91
CA VAL A 200 44.95 -1.51 12.13
C VAL A 200 45.50 -0.32 11.34
N GLU A 201 46.78 0.02 11.54
CA GLU A 201 47.43 1.21 10.95
C GLU A 201 47.84 1.01 9.48
N THR A 202 47.53 -0.13 8.85
CA THR A 202 47.86 -0.41 7.46
C THR A 202 46.58 -0.53 6.63
N GLY A 203 46.53 0.14 5.47
CA GLY A 203 45.44 0.04 4.50
C GLY A 203 45.35 -1.32 3.78
N GLU A 204 45.68 -2.40 4.49
CA GLU A 204 45.54 -3.78 4.02
C GLU A 204 44.07 -4.23 4.16
N ARG A 205 43.62 -5.05 3.21
CA ARG A 205 42.27 -5.61 3.22
C ARG A 205 42.02 -6.36 4.52
N ASP A 206 40.88 -6.09 5.16
CA ASP A 206 40.47 -6.83 6.36
C ASP A 206 39.69 -8.08 5.93
N ASP A 207 40.36 -9.23 6.00
CA ASP A 207 39.82 -10.54 5.60
C ASP A 207 38.49 -10.89 6.30
N ARG A 208 38.17 -10.24 7.43
CA ARG A 208 36.91 -10.44 8.17
C ARG A 208 35.68 -9.94 7.42
N TYR A 209 35.79 -8.90 6.59
CA TYR A 209 34.66 -8.43 5.77
C TYR A 209 34.51 -9.25 4.49
N ILE A 210 35.63 -9.74 3.96
CA ILE A 210 35.64 -10.48 2.68
C ILE A 210 34.76 -11.72 2.80
N SER A 211 34.91 -12.54 3.84
CA SER A 211 34.06 -13.73 4.01
C SER A 211 32.57 -13.41 4.05
N MET A 212 32.17 -12.33 4.74
CA MET A 212 30.80 -11.84 4.76
C MET A 212 30.34 -11.40 3.36
N PHE A 213 31.17 -10.64 2.63
CA PHE A 213 30.83 -10.18 1.28
C PHE A 213 30.69 -11.36 0.32
N GLU A 214 31.64 -12.28 0.29
CA GLU A 214 31.62 -13.45 -0.59
C GLU A 214 30.40 -14.35 -0.34
N ALA A 215 30.06 -14.61 0.93
CA ALA A 215 28.84 -15.36 1.28
C ALA A 215 27.56 -14.68 0.76
N ARG A 216 27.47 -13.35 0.87
CA ARG A 216 26.31 -12.60 0.34
C ARG A 216 26.31 -12.54 -1.19
N ALA A 217 27.48 -12.49 -1.82
CA ALA A 217 27.61 -12.52 -3.26
C ALA A 217 27.07 -13.84 -3.82
N GLU A 218 27.44 -14.97 -3.19
CA GLU A 218 26.99 -16.31 -3.56
C GLU A 218 25.46 -16.44 -3.44
N GLU A 219 24.87 -16.06 -2.30
CA GLU A 219 23.41 -16.09 -2.10
C GLU A 219 22.65 -15.28 -3.16
N ILE A 220 23.11 -14.06 -3.45
CA ILE A 220 22.48 -13.19 -4.45
C ILE A 220 22.67 -13.80 -5.85
N ALA A 221 23.85 -14.36 -6.13
CA ALA A 221 24.16 -14.93 -7.43
C ALA A 221 23.36 -16.19 -7.72
N GLU A 222 23.24 -17.09 -6.74
CA GLU A 222 22.43 -18.31 -6.81
C GLU A 222 20.96 -17.97 -7.13
N PHE A 223 20.41 -16.95 -6.46
CA PHE A 223 19.02 -16.57 -6.66
C PHE A 223 18.75 -15.88 -8.00
N PHE A 224 19.61 -14.96 -8.49
CA PHE A 224 19.34 -14.22 -9.73
C PHE A 224 19.92 -14.87 -10.99
N PHE A 225 21.00 -15.63 -10.88
CA PHE A 225 21.74 -16.22 -12.00
C PHE A 225 21.94 -17.74 -11.88
N PRO A 226 20.89 -18.54 -11.60
CA PRO A 226 21.10 -19.97 -11.41
C PRO A 226 21.54 -20.65 -12.69
N ALA A 227 22.16 -21.81 -12.52
CA ALA A 227 22.50 -22.68 -13.62
C ALA A 227 21.23 -23.10 -14.40
N ARG A 228 21.37 -23.28 -15.71
CA ARG A 228 20.25 -23.58 -16.64
C ARG A 228 19.41 -24.80 -16.27
N GLU A 229 19.91 -25.68 -15.41
CA GLU A 229 19.26 -26.96 -15.04
C GLU A 229 18.28 -26.84 -13.86
N GLU A 230 18.24 -25.69 -13.15
CA GLU A 230 17.51 -25.55 -11.88
C GLU A 230 16.17 -24.80 -11.98
N HIS A 231 15.71 -24.46 -13.18
CA HIS A 231 14.49 -23.66 -13.40
C HIS A 231 13.16 -24.34 -12.97
N SER A 232 13.18 -25.55 -12.42
CA SER A 232 11.98 -26.29 -12.03
C SER A 232 11.55 -26.12 -10.57
N LYS A 233 12.46 -25.69 -9.67
CA LYS A 233 12.16 -25.52 -8.24
C LYS A 233 11.84 -24.06 -7.91
N PRO A 234 10.79 -23.79 -7.11
CA PRO A 234 10.53 -22.45 -6.58
C PRO A 234 11.75 -21.91 -5.84
N ARG A 235 12.19 -20.69 -6.16
CA ARG A 235 13.36 -20.09 -5.50
C ARG A 235 12.99 -19.52 -4.14
N ASN A 236 13.77 -19.87 -3.11
CA ASN A 236 13.60 -19.31 -1.78
C ASN A 236 14.31 -17.95 -1.66
N CYS A 237 13.56 -16.86 -1.59
CA CYS A 237 14.12 -15.51 -1.41
C CYS A 237 14.40 -15.14 0.05
N LYS A 238 14.06 -15.98 1.04
CA LYS A 238 14.27 -15.70 2.47
C LYS A 238 15.75 -15.36 2.80
N PRO A 239 16.76 -16.10 2.30
CA PRO A 239 18.16 -15.77 2.56
C PRO A 239 18.54 -14.37 2.07
N LEU A 240 18.06 -13.96 0.88
CA LEU A 240 18.33 -12.63 0.32
C LEU A 240 17.74 -11.51 1.19
N VAL A 241 16.54 -11.74 1.72
CA VAL A 241 15.87 -10.78 2.62
C VAL A 241 16.64 -10.64 3.92
N GLU A 242 17.10 -11.74 4.50
CA GLU A 242 17.90 -11.75 5.73
C GLU A 242 19.28 -11.11 5.50
N GLY A 243 19.91 -11.41 4.36
CA GLY A 243 21.12 -10.77 3.87
C GLY A 243 20.94 -9.26 3.74
N LEU A 244 19.91 -8.79 3.04
CA LEU A 244 19.61 -7.36 2.90
C LEU A 244 19.43 -6.67 4.27
N VAL A 245 18.69 -7.28 5.20
CA VAL A 245 18.53 -6.73 6.56
C VAL A 245 19.87 -6.66 7.30
N SER A 246 20.71 -7.70 7.18
CA SER A 246 22.03 -7.71 7.80
C SER A 246 22.93 -6.60 7.24
N MET A 247 22.89 -6.37 5.93
CA MET A 247 23.64 -5.29 5.28
C MET A 247 23.15 -3.90 5.72
N ARG A 248 21.83 -3.70 5.86
CA ARG A 248 21.27 -2.42 6.35
C ARG A 248 21.71 -2.06 7.77
N LYS A 249 21.99 -3.07 8.61
CA LYS A 249 22.43 -2.91 10.00
C LYS A 249 23.90 -2.54 10.15
N VAL A 250 24.69 -2.51 9.08
CA VAL A 250 26.08 -2.07 9.13
C VAL A 250 26.12 -0.57 9.47
N LYS A 251 26.79 -0.24 10.58
CA LYS A 251 26.88 1.14 11.11
C LYS A 251 27.63 2.06 10.17
N ASP A 252 27.24 3.34 10.15
CA ASP A 252 27.91 4.42 9.40
C ASP A 252 29.39 4.51 9.70
N SER A 253 29.76 4.40 10.98
CA SER A 253 31.16 4.41 11.41
C SER A 253 32.01 3.29 10.79
N LEU A 254 31.39 2.19 10.32
CA LEU A 254 32.09 1.06 9.74
C LEU A 254 32.27 1.24 8.23
N PHE A 255 31.19 1.47 7.47
CA PHE A 255 31.28 1.54 6.01
C PHE A 255 31.87 2.87 5.51
N MET A 256 31.96 3.89 6.35
CA MET A 256 32.71 5.12 6.05
C MET A 256 34.23 4.93 6.15
N ARG A 257 34.73 3.79 6.66
CA ARG A 257 36.16 3.52 6.72
C ARG A 257 36.70 3.14 5.34
N GLU A 258 37.87 3.66 5.00
CA GLU A 258 38.51 3.42 3.70
C GLU A 258 38.83 1.94 3.45
N ASP A 259 39.23 1.20 4.49
CA ASP A 259 39.55 -0.23 4.41
C ASP A 259 38.30 -1.10 4.15
N PHE A 260 37.16 -0.76 4.75
CA PHE A 260 35.87 -1.39 4.44
C PHE A 260 35.49 -1.15 2.99
N GLN A 261 35.55 0.11 2.53
CA GLN A 261 35.20 0.46 1.14
C GLN A 261 36.13 -0.20 0.13
N ALA A 262 37.43 -0.24 0.40
CA ALA A 262 38.41 -0.91 -0.44
C ALA A 262 38.17 -2.42 -0.52
N SER A 263 37.82 -3.04 0.62
CA SER A 263 37.45 -4.47 0.68
C SER A 263 36.14 -4.75 -0.06
N PHE A 264 35.13 -3.90 0.13
CA PHE A 264 33.84 -3.99 -0.56
C PHE A 264 34.01 -3.87 -2.08
N ARG A 265 34.65 -2.80 -2.57
CA ARG A 265 34.93 -2.59 -4.01
C ARG A 265 35.72 -3.76 -4.63
N GLY A 266 36.55 -4.42 -3.84
CA GLY A 266 37.35 -5.57 -4.25
C GLY A 266 36.64 -6.93 -4.20
N SER A 267 35.45 -7.01 -3.61
CA SER A 267 34.70 -8.25 -3.39
C SER A 267 33.82 -8.63 -4.58
N GLU A 268 33.37 -9.89 -4.64
CA GLU A 268 32.35 -10.31 -5.60
C GLU A 268 30.97 -9.71 -5.29
N LEU A 269 30.68 -9.38 -4.02
CA LEU A 269 29.40 -8.76 -3.64
C LEU A 269 29.20 -7.45 -4.39
N TYR A 270 30.22 -6.59 -4.41
CA TYR A 270 30.15 -5.32 -5.12
C TYR A 270 29.86 -5.51 -6.61
N LYS A 271 30.52 -6.48 -7.26
CA LYS A 271 30.28 -6.81 -8.68
C LYS A 271 28.85 -7.31 -8.91
N VAL A 272 28.37 -8.23 -8.06
CA VAL A 272 27.01 -8.78 -8.15
C VAL A 272 25.98 -7.68 -7.94
N LEU A 273 26.16 -6.81 -6.94
CA LEU A 273 25.27 -5.67 -6.70
C LEU A 273 25.28 -4.70 -7.88
N LEU A 274 26.43 -4.40 -8.49
CA LEU A 274 26.48 -3.59 -9.72
C LEU A 274 25.67 -4.23 -10.86
N ILE A 275 25.66 -5.56 -10.99
CA ILE A 275 24.87 -6.27 -12.00
C ILE A 275 23.38 -6.24 -11.66
N VAL A 276 23.02 -6.43 -10.39
CA VAL A 276 21.62 -6.46 -9.93
C VAL A 276 20.98 -5.08 -9.99
N CYS A 277 21.70 -4.06 -9.55
CA CYS A 277 21.25 -2.67 -9.54
C CYS A 277 21.34 -2.00 -10.91
N ASN A 278 21.97 -2.65 -11.90
CA ASN A 278 22.04 -2.12 -13.25
C ASN A 278 20.62 -2.00 -13.84
N PRO A 279 20.13 -0.78 -14.14
CA PRO A 279 18.78 -0.61 -14.66
C PRO A 279 18.61 -1.30 -16.02
N TYR A 280 19.68 -1.41 -16.82
CA TYR A 280 19.74 -2.05 -18.14
C TYR A 280 19.75 -3.58 -18.11
N ASN A 281 19.86 -4.18 -16.92
CA ASN A 281 19.75 -5.61 -16.75
C ASN A 281 18.31 -5.97 -16.34
N PRO A 282 17.50 -6.57 -17.23
CA PRO A 282 16.09 -6.88 -16.95
C PRO A 282 15.97 -8.16 -16.11
N LEU A 283 16.70 -8.24 -14.99
CA LEU A 283 16.68 -9.40 -14.08
C LEU A 283 15.29 -9.73 -13.57
N GLU A 284 14.49 -8.69 -13.36
CA GLU A 284 13.09 -8.81 -13.02
C GLU A 284 12.36 -9.71 -14.01
N ASN A 285 12.75 -9.77 -15.29
CA ASN A 285 12.11 -10.60 -16.30
C ASN A 285 12.72 -12.00 -16.47
N SER A 286 13.70 -12.38 -15.65
CA SER A 286 14.46 -13.62 -15.82
C SER A 286 13.68 -14.89 -15.44
N HIS A 287 12.81 -14.82 -14.41
CA HIS A 287 12.05 -15.96 -13.89
C HIS A 287 10.79 -15.50 -13.14
N PRO A 288 9.66 -16.25 -13.14
CA PRO A 288 8.46 -15.87 -12.39
C PRO A 288 8.68 -15.61 -10.89
N ASP A 289 9.49 -16.44 -10.22
CA ASP A 289 9.83 -16.22 -8.80
C ASP A 289 10.65 -14.95 -8.59
N VAL A 290 11.54 -14.64 -9.54
CA VAL A 290 12.33 -13.42 -9.52
C VAL A 290 11.40 -12.22 -9.71
N GLN A 291 10.48 -12.25 -10.69
CA GLN A 291 9.46 -11.22 -10.88
C GLN A 291 8.66 -10.96 -9.59
N GLN A 292 8.16 -12.03 -8.97
CA GLN A 292 7.39 -11.94 -7.74
C GLN A 292 8.24 -11.40 -6.58
N SER A 293 9.51 -11.77 -6.48
CA SER A 293 10.41 -11.22 -5.46
C SER A 293 10.72 -9.74 -5.69
N PHE A 294 10.90 -9.30 -6.94
CA PHE A 294 11.06 -7.88 -7.28
C PHE A 294 9.84 -7.06 -6.89
N ARG A 295 8.64 -7.60 -7.09
CA ARG A 295 7.38 -6.99 -6.64
C ARG A 295 7.33 -6.78 -5.14
N LEU A 296 7.86 -7.74 -4.37
CA LEU A 296 7.81 -7.74 -2.91
C LEU A 296 8.90 -6.87 -2.27
N TYR A 297 10.10 -6.84 -2.84
CA TYR A 297 11.29 -6.29 -2.18
C TYR A 297 12.00 -5.19 -2.97
N ASN A 298 11.59 -4.94 -4.22
CA ASN A 298 12.19 -3.94 -5.11
C ASN A 298 13.73 -3.98 -5.08
N TRP A 299 14.30 -5.15 -5.39
CA TRP A 299 15.72 -5.46 -5.17
C TRP A 299 16.69 -4.43 -5.74
N LYS A 300 16.43 -3.92 -6.94
CA LYS A 300 17.25 -2.86 -7.57
C LYS A 300 17.38 -1.63 -6.68
N VAL A 301 16.28 -1.14 -6.12
CA VAL A 301 16.29 0.03 -5.23
C VAL A 301 16.90 -0.35 -3.88
N ALA A 302 16.50 -1.49 -3.32
CA ALA A 302 16.94 -1.90 -1.99
C ALA A 302 18.46 -2.13 -1.91
N TYR A 303 19.04 -2.76 -2.93
CA TYR A 303 20.49 -2.95 -3.06
C TYR A 303 21.20 -1.71 -3.59
N GLY A 304 20.55 -0.88 -4.41
CA GLY A 304 21.09 0.42 -4.84
C GLY A 304 21.36 1.33 -3.65
N GLN A 305 20.43 1.39 -2.69
CA GLN A 305 20.63 2.12 -1.43
C GLN A 305 21.81 1.60 -0.60
N ILE A 306 22.10 0.29 -0.65
CA ILE A 306 23.28 -0.28 0.00
C ILE A 306 24.55 0.16 -0.75
N LEU A 307 24.56 0.10 -2.07
CA LEU A 307 25.68 0.57 -2.89
C LEU A 307 25.98 2.05 -2.64
N ASP A 308 24.97 2.91 -2.72
CA ASP A 308 25.13 4.36 -2.53
C ASP A 308 25.64 4.69 -1.12
N ARG A 309 25.19 3.93 -0.11
CA ARG A 309 25.61 4.12 1.29
C ARG A 309 27.02 3.61 1.54
N TRP A 310 27.35 2.40 1.08
CA TRP A 310 28.64 1.76 1.35
C TRP A 310 29.75 2.25 0.43
N ASP A 311 29.42 2.72 -0.77
CA ASP A 311 30.36 3.35 -1.70
C ASP A 311 29.75 4.57 -2.38
N PRO A 312 29.74 5.74 -1.72
CA PRO A 312 29.24 6.99 -2.30
C PRO A 312 30.03 7.46 -3.54
N LEU A 313 31.23 6.91 -3.75
CA LEU A 313 32.09 7.18 -4.90
C LEU A 313 31.97 6.09 -5.97
N SER A 314 31.07 5.12 -5.80
CA SER A 314 30.81 4.10 -6.80
C SER A 314 30.59 4.81 -8.13
N PRO A 315 31.38 4.51 -9.17
CA PRO A 315 31.15 5.10 -10.46
C PRO A 315 29.69 4.83 -10.82
N GLU A 316 28.95 5.88 -11.20
CA GLU A 316 27.71 5.67 -11.94
C GLU A 316 28.02 4.61 -12.98
N VAL A 317 27.28 3.50 -12.97
CA VAL A 317 27.57 2.30 -13.75
C VAL A 317 27.88 2.75 -15.18
N ASN A 318 29.17 2.85 -15.51
CA ASN A 318 29.64 3.48 -16.73
C ASN A 318 29.34 2.50 -17.86
N LEU A 319 28.21 2.69 -18.50
CA LEU A 319 27.77 1.79 -19.55
C LEU A 319 28.71 1.93 -20.73
N PRO A 320 29.08 0.80 -21.38
CA PRO A 320 29.73 0.89 -22.67
C PRO A 320 28.83 1.72 -23.62
N PRO A 321 29.40 2.67 -24.39
CA PRO A 321 28.63 3.44 -25.36
C PRO A 321 27.95 2.49 -26.34
N LEU A 322 26.63 2.64 -26.49
CA LEU A 322 25.83 1.81 -27.38
C LEU A 322 26.18 2.11 -28.85
N ILE A 323 26.25 1.03 -29.63
CA ILE A 323 26.46 1.09 -31.08
C ILE A 323 25.25 1.79 -31.72
N GLU A 324 25.48 2.97 -32.30
CA GLU A 324 24.49 3.73 -33.08
C GLU A 324 23.98 2.87 -34.25
N ARG A 325 22.74 2.38 -34.16
CA ARG A 325 22.00 1.89 -35.32
C ARG A 325 20.87 2.87 -35.59
N GLY A 326 21.05 3.70 -36.62
CA GLY A 326 20.18 4.81 -36.98
C GLY A 326 18.76 4.41 -37.34
N HIS A 327 17.94 4.15 -36.32
CA HIS A 327 16.50 4.07 -36.46
C HIS A 327 15.92 5.49 -36.45
N SER A 328 15.00 5.76 -37.37
CA SER A 328 14.31 7.05 -37.52
C SER A 328 13.79 7.60 -36.18
N LYS A 329 13.89 8.93 -36.00
CA LYS A 329 13.38 9.68 -34.83
C LYS A 329 12.10 9.05 -34.26
N PHE A 330 12.18 8.61 -33.02
CA PHE A 330 11.06 8.03 -32.29
C PHE A 330 10.06 9.14 -31.94
N ASN A 331 8.89 9.13 -32.60
CA ASN A 331 7.82 10.12 -32.41
C ASN A 331 6.63 9.51 -31.65
N THR A 332 5.63 10.31 -31.26
CA THR A 332 4.44 9.84 -30.53
C THR A 332 3.68 8.70 -31.21
N GLU A 333 3.55 8.73 -32.54
CA GLU A 333 2.85 7.67 -33.27
C GLU A 333 3.64 6.36 -33.22
N HIS A 334 4.96 6.43 -33.37
CA HIS A 334 5.85 5.28 -33.16
C HIS A 334 5.76 4.78 -31.72
N PHE A 335 5.77 5.66 -30.71
CA PHE A 335 5.60 5.26 -29.31
C PHE A 335 4.29 4.50 -29.11
N LEU A 336 3.16 5.08 -29.50
CA LEU A 336 1.84 4.47 -29.30
C LEU A 336 1.69 3.14 -30.03
N ARG A 337 2.18 3.04 -31.29
CA ARG A 337 2.15 1.79 -32.05
C ARG A 337 3.10 0.74 -31.50
N PHE A 338 4.28 1.17 -31.07
CA PHE A 338 5.29 0.28 -30.51
C PHE A 338 4.76 -0.36 -29.23
N PHE A 339 4.33 0.45 -28.27
CA PHE A 339 3.73 -0.02 -27.02
C PHE A 339 2.45 -0.81 -27.24
N GLY A 340 1.61 -0.36 -28.17
CA GLY A 340 0.39 -1.05 -28.51
C GLY A 340 0.63 -2.47 -29.04
N LYS A 341 1.75 -2.71 -29.73
CA LYS A 341 2.10 -4.04 -30.24
C LYS A 341 3.00 -4.85 -29.32
N ARG A 342 3.50 -4.22 -28.26
CA ARG A 342 4.56 -4.75 -27.40
C ARG A 342 4.23 -4.54 -25.92
N ALA A 343 3.02 -4.90 -25.51
CA ALA A 343 2.61 -4.77 -24.12
C ALA A 343 3.44 -5.66 -23.17
N GLU A 344 4.12 -6.69 -23.69
CA GLU A 344 5.05 -7.55 -22.94
C GLU A 344 6.29 -6.79 -22.42
N ILE A 345 6.57 -5.58 -22.92
CA ILE A 345 7.67 -4.73 -22.45
C ILE A 345 7.35 -4.18 -21.05
N HIS A 346 6.06 -3.97 -20.78
CA HIS A 346 5.65 -3.43 -19.48
C HIS A 346 5.96 -4.45 -18.38
N PRO A 347 6.63 -4.03 -17.29
CA PRO A 347 7.03 -4.91 -16.21
C PRO A 347 5.84 -5.23 -15.27
N TRP A 348 4.75 -5.78 -15.81
CA TRP A 348 3.48 -5.93 -15.09
C TRP A 348 3.66 -6.56 -13.71
N VAL A 349 4.36 -7.70 -13.63
CA VAL A 349 4.51 -8.45 -12.39
C VAL A 349 5.48 -7.77 -11.43
N ALA A 350 6.62 -7.31 -11.92
CA ALA A 350 7.68 -6.75 -11.09
C ALA A 350 7.36 -5.33 -10.59
N TYR A 351 6.73 -4.51 -11.43
CA TYR A 351 6.44 -3.11 -11.19
C TYR A 351 5.05 -2.72 -11.69
N PRO A 352 3.98 -3.26 -11.08
CA PRO A 352 2.62 -3.05 -11.57
C PRO A 352 2.17 -1.57 -11.54
N THR A 353 2.73 -0.76 -10.64
CA THR A 353 2.43 0.69 -10.57
C THR A 353 2.87 1.46 -11.81
N ALA A 354 3.81 0.92 -12.60
CA ALA A 354 4.23 1.48 -13.87
C ALA A 354 3.08 1.63 -14.87
N CYS A 355 1.92 0.97 -14.68
CA CYS A 355 0.74 1.21 -15.52
C CYS A 355 0.23 2.66 -15.42
N THR A 356 0.60 3.38 -14.35
CA THR A 356 0.23 4.79 -14.13
C THR A 356 1.22 5.79 -14.73
N PHE A 357 2.24 5.35 -15.47
CA PHE A 357 3.33 6.20 -15.94
C PHE A 357 2.91 7.41 -16.81
N LEU A 358 1.72 7.41 -17.43
CA LEU A 358 1.23 8.52 -18.26
C LEU A 358 0.42 9.58 -17.47
N VAL A 359 0.22 9.42 -16.16
CA VAL A 359 -0.58 10.34 -15.34
C VAL A 359 0.08 11.72 -15.16
N SER A 360 1.41 11.78 -15.13
CA SER A 360 2.18 13.04 -14.99
C SER A 360 3.50 12.99 -15.76
N GLU A 361 4.08 14.16 -16.07
CA GLU A 361 5.36 14.24 -16.78
C GLU A 361 6.50 13.60 -15.95
N ASP A 362 6.50 13.85 -14.63
CA ASP A 362 7.49 13.28 -13.73
C ASP A 362 7.37 11.75 -13.63
N ALA A 363 6.13 11.23 -13.49
CA ALA A 363 5.88 9.79 -13.49
C ALA A 363 6.33 9.16 -14.82
N PHE A 364 6.09 9.83 -15.94
CA PHE A 364 6.53 9.36 -17.26
C PHE A 364 8.05 9.29 -17.34
N LYS A 365 8.76 10.36 -16.94
CA LYS A 365 10.23 10.42 -16.93
C LYS A 365 10.83 9.33 -16.06
N SER A 366 10.40 9.27 -14.80
CA SER A 366 10.87 8.28 -13.84
C SER A 366 10.68 6.85 -14.33
N ASN A 367 9.50 6.50 -14.85
CA ASN A 367 9.24 5.17 -15.40
C ASN A 367 10.04 4.91 -16.69
N CYS A 368 10.20 5.92 -17.54
CA CYS A 368 10.97 5.78 -18.76
C CYS A 368 12.44 5.46 -18.46
N GLU A 369 13.03 6.18 -17.52
CA GLU A 369 14.41 5.97 -17.07
C GLU A 369 14.59 4.63 -16.36
N HIS A 370 13.60 4.23 -15.57
CA HIS A 370 13.69 3.05 -14.72
C HIS A 370 13.58 1.72 -15.48
N TRP A 371 12.65 1.58 -16.44
CA TRP A 371 12.45 0.29 -17.12
C TRP A 371 12.36 0.40 -18.64
N LEU A 372 11.75 1.45 -19.19
CA LEU A 372 11.51 1.51 -20.63
C LEU A 372 12.79 1.72 -21.43
N ILE A 373 13.56 2.75 -21.12
CA ILE A 373 14.83 3.06 -21.78
C ILE A 373 15.79 1.87 -21.62
N PRO A 374 15.95 1.30 -20.42
CA PRO A 374 16.65 0.04 -20.24
C PRO A 374 16.25 -1.07 -21.20
N TRP A 375 14.95 -1.37 -21.26
CA TRP A 375 14.42 -2.41 -22.13
C TRP A 375 14.69 -2.10 -23.61
N LEU A 376 14.44 -0.85 -24.03
CA LEU A 376 14.65 -0.41 -25.40
C LEU A 376 16.12 -0.56 -25.81
N ARG A 377 17.05 -0.18 -24.95
CA ARG A 377 18.49 -0.35 -25.20
C ARG A 377 18.88 -1.83 -25.26
N HIS A 378 18.34 -2.67 -24.37
CA HIS A 378 18.53 -4.11 -24.43
C HIS A 378 18.04 -4.68 -25.78
N ALA A 379 16.89 -4.19 -26.27
CA ALA A 379 16.35 -4.50 -27.58
C ALA A 379 17.02 -3.76 -28.76
N LYS A 380 18.13 -3.06 -28.51
CA LYS A 380 18.97 -2.34 -29.50
C LYS A 380 18.27 -1.16 -30.19
N TYR A 381 17.33 -0.51 -29.53
CA TYR A 381 16.75 0.76 -29.96
C TYR A 381 17.63 1.95 -29.54
N GLU A 382 17.70 2.95 -30.41
CA GLU A 382 18.38 4.21 -30.11
C GLU A 382 17.49 5.10 -29.23
N THR A 383 17.91 5.30 -27.99
CA THR A 383 17.23 6.20 -27.03
C THR A 383 18.00 7.51 -26.80
N ALA A 384 19.18 7.65 -27.41
CA ALA A 384 20.01 8.85 -27.27
C ALA A 384 19.25 10.06 -27.84
N GLY A 385 19.25 11.17 -27.11
CA GLY A 385 18.59 12.41 -27.54
C GLY A 385 17.06 12.41 -27.43
N TRP A 386 16.45 11.44 -26.75
CA TRP A 386 15.02 11.52 -26.43
C TRP A 386 14.76 12.65 -25.44
N ASP A 387 14.00 13.66 -25.86
CA ASP A 387 13.40 14.60 -24.93
C ASP A 387 12.07 14.02 -24.42
N LEU A 388 12.16 13.32 -23.29
CA LEU A 388 11.01 12.70 -22.62
C LEU A 388 9.88 13.71 -22.31
N THR A 389 10.23 14.98 -22.08
CA THR A 389 9.27 16.06 -21.87
C THR A 389 8.44 16.30 -23.13
N THR A 390 9.12 16.45 -24.27
CA THR A 390 8.48 16.64 -25.57
C THR A 390 7.64 15.42 -25.94
N VAL A 391 8.17 14.20 -25.75
CA VAL A 391 7.42 12.95 -26.03
C VAL A 391 6.14 12.88 -25.18
N TYR A 392 6.24 13.11 -23.86
CA TYR A 392 5.09 13.11 -22.97
C TYR A 392 4.03 14.14 -23.38
N ARG A 393 4.45 15.38 -23.68
CA ARG A 393 3.53 16.45 -24.11
C ARG A 393 2.82 16.10 -25.40
N GLN A 394 3.55 15.56 -26.38
CA GLN A 394 2.97 15.14 -27.65
C GLN A 394 1.98 13.96 -27.46
N ILE A 395 2.28 12.99 -26.58
CA ILE A 395 1.33 11.93 -26.20
C ILE A 395 0.07 12.55 -25.58
N CYS A 396 0.21 13.47 -24.63
CA CYS A 396 -0.92 14.11 -23.96
C CYS A 396 -1.79 14.96 -24.90
N GLN A 397 -1.19 15.54 -25.95
CA GLN A 397 -1.88 16.30 -26.98
C GLN A 397 -2.50 15.41 -28.07
N HIS A 398 -2.11 14.12 -28.13
CA HIS A 398 -2.62 13.19 -29.12
C HIS A 398 -4.15 13.01 -28.98
N PRO A 399 -4.90 12.90 -30.09
CA PRO A 399 -6.36 12.75 -30.04
C PRO A 399 -6.88 11.59 -29.18
N VAL A 400 -6.09 10.53 -29.00
CA VAL A 400 -6.42 9.42 -28.10
C VAL A 400 -6.55 9.85 -26.63
N MET A 401 -5.75 10.83 -26.20
CA MET A 401 -5.71 11.31 -24.81
C MET A 401 -6.69 12.45 -24.56
N THR A 402 -6.92 13.31 -25.55
CA THR A 402 -7.85 14.46 -25.42
C THR A 402 -9.30 14.04 -25.69
N GLY A 403 -9.48 13.06 -26.58
CA GLY A 403 -10.74 12.54 -27.10
C GLY A 403 -11.72 13.61 -27.57
N GLY A 404 -11.20 14.46 -28.47
CA GLY A 404 -12.03 15.36 -29.28
C GLY A 404 -13.08 14.60 -30.10
N ALA A 405 -14.25 15.22 -30.25
CA ALA A 405 -15.45 14.60 -30.85
C ALA A 405 -15.29 14.20 -32.33
N ASP A 406 -14.33 14.80 -33.06
CA ASP A 406 -14.21 14.67 -34.52
C ASP A 406 -13.31 13.54 -35.04
N HIS A 407 -12.73 12.70 -34.15
CA HIS A 407 -11.72 11.71 -34.56
C HIS A 407 -12.04 10.27 -34.16
N THR A 408 -13.33 9.92 -34.07
CA THR A 408 -13.76 8.59 -33.61
C THR A 408 -13.22 7.44 -34.46
N ARG A 409 -13.04 7.59 -35.78
CA ARG A 409 -12.51 6.49 -36.62
C ARG A 409 -11.00 6.24 -36.45
N PRO A 410 -10.10 7.24 -36.58
CA PRO A 410 -8.66 6.98 -36.43
C PRO A 410 -8.27 6.58 -35.01
N VAL A 411 -8.87 7.19 -33.99
CA VAL A 411 -8.61 6.85 -32.58
C VAL A 411 -9.10 5.45 -32.27
N LYS A 412 -10.31 5.09 -32.73
CA LYS A 412 -10.83 3.74 -32.54
C LYS A 412 -9.95 2.70 -33.25
N ARG A 413 -9.52 2.93 -34.50
CA ARG A 413 -8.59 2.02 -35.19
C ARG A 413 -7.28 1.83 -34.43
N LEU A 414 -6.70 2.93 -33.93
CA LEU A 414 -5.49 2.82 -33.11
C LEU A 414 -5.76 1.97 -31.84
N LEU A 415 -6.87 2.21 -31.14
CA LEU A 415 -7.24 1.44 -29.95
C LEU A 415 -7.60 -0.03 -30.25
N ASP A 416 -8.17 -0.31 -31.42
CA ASP A 416 -8.47 -1.67 -31.89
C ASP A 416 -7.18 -2.43 -32.28
N ASP A 417 -6.13 -1.70 -32.67
CA ASP A 417 -4.82 -2.24 -33.10
C ASP A 417 -3.79 -2.35 -31.95
N VAL A 418 -4.12 -1.88 -30.73
CA VAL A 418 -3.24 -1.97 -29.56
C VAL A 418 -3.70 -3.05 -28.59
N ASP A 419 -2.76 -3.53 -27.78
CA ASP A 419 -3.02 -4.40 -26.65
C ASP A 419 -4.11 -3.84 -25.71
N PRO A 420 -5.07 -4.68 -25.24
CA PRO A 420 -6.17 -4.24 -24.39
C PRO A 420 -5.73 -3.59 -23.07
N CYS A 421 -4.63 -4.05 -22.45
CA CYS A 421 -4.10 -3.46 -21.22
C CYS A 421 -3.50 -2.08 -21.51
N PHE A 422 -2.79 -1.91 -22.64
CA PHE A 422 -2.30 -0.59 -23.03
C PHE A 422 -3.44 0.37 -23.40
N ALA A 423 -4.49 -0.10 -24.09
CA ALA A 423 -5.69 0.68 -24.33
C ALA A 423 -6.35 1.15 -23.01
N ALA A 424 -6.44 0.25 -22.02
CA ALA A 424 -6.93 0.59 -20.69
C ALA A 424 -6.08 1.68 -20.02
N ILE A 425 -4.75 1.61 -20.11
CA ILE A 425 -3.85 2.67 -19.58
C ILE A 425 -4.17 4.04 -20.21
N LEU A 426 -4.34 4.11 -21.53
CA LEU A 426 -4.63 5.37 -22.22
C LEU A 426 -5.98 5.96 -21.78
N LEU A 427 -7.01 5.12 -21.71
CA LEU A 427 -8.37 5.52 -21.32
C LEU A 427 -8.43 5.95 -19.86
N GLU A 428 -7.83 5.18 -18.94
CA GLU A 428 -7.81 5.50 -17.52
C GLU A 428 -6.94 6.74 -17.24
N THR A 429 -5.83 6.94 -17.95
CA THR A 429 -5.04 8.18 -17.84
C THR A 429 -5.85 9.42 -18.24
N ARG A 430 -6.66 9.32 -19.31
CA ARG A 430 -7.55 10.41 -19.71
C ARG A 430 -8.59 10.69 -18.64
N ARG A 431 -9.25 9.65 -18.11
CA ARG A 431 -10.24 9.76 -17.04
C ARG A 431 -9.64 10.40 -15.80
N TYR A 432 -8.48 9.89 -15.38
CA TYR A 432 -7.68 10.38 -14.27
C TYR A 432 -7.44 11.88 -14.36
N LYS A 433 -6.86 12.36 -15.47
CA LYS A 433 -6.51 13.79 -15.64
C LYS A 433 -7.75 14.68 -15.57
N LYS A 434 -8.82 14.30 -16.29
CA LYS A 434 -10.09 15.03 -16.26
C LYS A 434 -10.68 15.11 -14.85
N THR A 435 -10.70 14.01 -14.12
CA THR A 435 -11.22 13.97 -12.75
C THR A 435 -10.36 14.80 -11.82
N LEU A 436 -9.04 14.70 -11.92
CA LEU A 436 -8.12 15.45 -11.09
C LEU A 436 -8.21 16.96 -11.33
N ASP A 437 -8.33 17.38 -12.60
CA ASP A 437 -8.56 18.79 -12.96
C ASP A 437 -9.87 19.31 -12.36
N THR A 438 -10.95 18.52 -12.45
CA THR A 438 -12.26 18.85 -11.86
C THR A 438 -12.17 19.04 -10.35
N ILE A 439 -11.45 18.15 -9.66
CA ILE A 439 -11.30 18.20 -8.19
C ILE A 439 -10.36 19.33 -7.77
N ASN A 440 -9.29 19.58 -8.53
CA ASN A 440 -8.40 20.70 -8.29
C ASN A 440 -9.15 22.03 -8.46
N GLU A 441 -9.99 22.13 -9.49
CA GLU A 441 -10.93 23.23 -9.67
C GLU A 441 -11.88 23.31 -8.47
N GLU A 442 -12.58 22.24 -8.10
CA GLU A 442 -13.48 22.21 -6.95
C GLU A 442 -12.83 22.76 -5.66
N ILE A 443 -11.58 22.38 -5.39
CA ILE A 443 -10.85 22.76 -4.19
C ILE A 443 -10.29 24.20 -4.25
N PHE A 444 -9.91 24.70 -5.43
CA PHE A 444 -9.20 25.98 -5.58
C PHE A 444 -9.91 27.07 -6.43
N THR A 445 -11.08 26.82 -7.01
CA THR A 445 -11.73 27.69 -8.03
C THR A 445 -12.03 29.12 -7.61
N LYS A 446 -12.09 29.44 -6.31
CA LYS A 446 -12.29 30.83 -5.85
C LYS A 446 -11.01 31.66 -5.72
N THR A 447 -9.83 31.10 -5.95
CA THR A 447 -8.56 31.82 -5.76
C THR A 447 -8.14 32.60 -7.02
N ARG A 448 -8.62 32.21 -8.22
CA ARG A 448 -8.11 32.75 -9.50
C ARG A 448 -8.83 33.97 -10.08
N SER A 449 -9.99 34.37 -9.56
CA SER A 449 -10.79 35.46 -10.16
C SER A 449 -10.37 36.88 -9.75
N GLY A 450 -9.29 37.04 -8.98
CA GLY A 450 -8.75 38.35 -8.60
C GLY A 450 -7.27 38.45 -8.96
N THR A 451 -6.92 39.47 -9.75
CA THR A 451 -5.55 40.01 -9.93
C THR A 451 -4.50 39.10 -10.55
N ASN A 452 -4.61 38.78 -11.84
CA ASN A 452 -3.42 38.43 -12.66
C ASN A 452 -3.39 39.25 -13.96
N THR A 453 -3.13 40.55 -13.79
CA THR A 453 -2.63 41.45 -14.84
C THR A 453 -1.48 42.26 -14.24
N ALA A 454 -0.33 41.63 -13.99
CA ALA A 454 1.01 42.25 -14.00
C ALA A 454 2.07 41.24 -13.51
N ASN A 455 3.20 41.18 -14.21
CA ASN A 455 4.47 40.55 -13.84
C ASN A 455 4.59 39.02 -13.94
N SER A 456 4.64 38.53 -15.18
CA SER A 456 5.47 37.36 -15.52
C SER A 456 6.94 37.81 -15.67
N GLY A 457 7.59 38.14 -14.55
CA GLY A 457 9.04 38.27 -14.50
C GLY A 457 9.63 36.90 -14.18
N SER A 458 10.41 36.33 -15.11
CA SER A 458 11.22 35.13 -14.89
C SER A 458 12.37 35.45 -13.92
N GLY A 459 12.07 35.51 -12.63
CA GLY A 459 13.08 35.57 -11.58
C GLY A 459 13.61 34.17 -11.30
N ASP A 460 14.89 33.95 -11.54
CA ASP A 460 15.64 32.81 -11.03
C ASP A 460 15.49 32.78 -9.50
N GLN A 461 14.75 31.79 -9.00
CA GLN A 461 14.67 31.51 -7.57
C GLN A 461 15.96 30.78 -7.17
N THR A 462 16.94 31.55 -6.71
CA THR A 462 18.10 31.01 -6.01
C THR A 462 17.65 30.28 -4.74
N ALA A 463 18.03 29.02 -4.61
CA ALA A 463 17.75 28.14 -3.48
C ALA A 463 18.20 28.79 -2.16
N ALA A 464 17.24 29.33 -1.41
CA ALA A 464 17.40 29.74 -0.02
C ALA A 464 16.90 28.58 0.85
N SER A 465 17.69 28.23 1.87
CA SER A 465 17.62 27.06 2.76
C SER A 465 16.25 26.41 2.98
N ASP A 466 16.25 25.08 2.88
CA ASP A 466 15.23 24.24 2.25
C ASP A 466 14.14 23.63 3.17
N ASP A 467 13.83 24.23 4.32
CA ASP A 467 12.69 23.75 5.13
C ASP A 467 11.48 24.71 5.05
N PRO A 468 10.53 24.47 4.13
CA PRO A 468 9.34 25.31 3.95
C PRO A 468 8.35 25.25 5.13
N SER A 469 8.63 24.45 6.16
CA SER A 469 7.76 24.23 7.32
C SER A 469 8.21 24.98 8.59
N VAL A 470 9.37 25.66 8.52
CA VAL A 470 9.97 26.46 9.60
C VAL A 470 10.24 27.87 9.09
N ALA A 471 9.91 28.89 9.87
CA ALA A 471 10.29 30.26 9.53
C ALA A 471 10.92 30.99 10.70
N ASP A 472 12.04 31.66 10.43
CA ASP A 472 12.68 32.58 11.35
C ASP A 472 12.06 33.98 11.23
N LEU A 473 11.44 34.45 12.32
CA LEU A 473 10.82 35.77 12.45
C LEU A 473 11.83 36.92 12.40
N SER A 474 13.13 36.65 12.57
CA SER A 474 14.19 37.65 12.39
C SER A 474 14.46 37.94 10.91
N SER A 475 14.11 37.01 10.02
CA SER A 475 13.96 37.30 8.60
C SER A 475 12.61 37.98 8.39
N THR A 476 12.57 39.07 7.62
CA THR A 476 11.35 39.87 7.41
C THR A 476 10.23 39.14 6.66
N ALA A 477 10.45 37.90 6.22
CA ALA A 477 9.49 37.11 5.45
C ALA A 477 8.91 35.97 6.31
N LEU A 478 7.67 36.15 6.77
CA LEU A 478 6.85 35.06 7.27
C LEU A 478 6.66 34.00 6.15
N PRO A 479 6.53 32.71 6.49
CA PRO A 479 6.44 31.66 5.49
C PRO A 479 5.12 31.77 4.72
N ALA A 480 5.10 31.37 3.46
CA ALA A 480 3.93 31.47 2.59
C ALA A 480 2.67 30.84 3.21
N TRP A 481 2.82 29.67 3.85
CA TRP A 481 1.70 29.00 4.52
C TRP A 481 1.15 29.78 5.72
N TYR A 482 1.90 30.70 6.32
CA TYR A 482 1.40 31.54 7.42
C TYR A 482 0.83 32.86 6.91
N THR A 483 1.37 33.40 5.83
CA THR A 483 0.86 34.64 5.20
C THR A 483 -0.44 34.42 4.43
N GLU A 484 -0.70 33.20 3.98
CA GLU A 484 -1.97 32.78 3.39
C GLU A 484 -3.09 32.65 4.41
N LYS A 485 -3.61 33.79 4.86
CA LYS A 485 -4.67 33.84 5.89
C LYS A 485 -6.08 33.47 5.39
N GLY A 486 -6.27 33.20 4.10
CA GLY A 486 -7.59 32.87 3.56
C GLY A 486 -7.67 32.84 2.04
N CYS A 487 -8.86 32.60 1.50
CA CYS A 487 -9.12 32.78 0.06
C CYS A 487 -9.34 34.27 -0.27
N ALA A 488 -9.48 34.60 -1.55
CA ALA A 488 -9.83 35.94 -2.00
C ALA A 488 -11.09 36.50 -1.31
N GLY A 489 -12.08 35.65 -1.02
CA GLY A 489 -13.31 36.02 -0.29
C GLY A 489 -13.10 36.40 1.19
N CYS A 490 -11.94 36.10 1.77
CA CYS A 490 -11.58 36.47 3.14
C CYS A 490 -10.95 37.86 3.25
N SER A 491 -10.71 38.53 2.12
CA SER A 491 -10.12 39.86 2.12
C SER A 491 -11.01 40.83 2.90
N GLY A 492 -10.43 41.51 3.90
CA GLY A 492 -11.16 42.42 4.78
C GLY A 492 -12.04 41.76 5.86
N GLN A 493 -12.12 40.43 5.90
CA GLN A 493 -12.83 39.72 6.97
C GLN A 493 -11.98 39.64 8.25
N ALA A 494 -12.67 39.65 9.41
CA ALA A 494 -12.07 39.37 10.71
C ALA A 494 -11.49 37.96 10.74
N ASP A 495 -10.44 37.71 11.53
CA ASP A 495 -9.76 36.41 11.58
C ASP A 495 -10.70 35.24 11.94
N SER A 496 -11.72 35.49 12.78
CA SER A 496 -12.76 34.51 13.11
C SER A 496 -13.60 34.07 11.90
N ASP A 497 -13.73 34.94 10.90
CA ASP A 497 -14.56 34.73 9.71
C ASP A 497 -13.79 34.19 8.51
N ARG A 498 -12.46 34.16 8.60
CA ARG A 498 -11.60 33.65 7.54
C ARG A 498 -11.70 32.13 7.42
N CYS A 499 -11.58 31.64 6.20
CA CYS A 499 -11.64 30.20 5.95
C CYS A 499 -10.45 29.40 6.50
N VAL A 500 -9.37 30.07 6.89
CA VAL A 500 -8.21 29.46 7.56
C VAL A 500 -8.13 30.01 8.97
N ARG A 501 -8.15 29.11 9.97
CA ARG A 501 -7.92 29.40 11.38
C ARG A 501 -6.51 28.98 11.74
N PHE A 502 -5.75 29.85 12.40
CA PHE A 502 -4.50 29.48 13.03
C PHE A 502 -4.76 29.26 14.52
N ILE A 503 -4.34 28.10 15.03
CA ILE A 503 -4.44 27.75 16.44
C ILE A 503 -3.02 27.60 16.94
N GLU A 504 -2.59 28.53 17.78
CA GLU A 504 -1.32 28.40 18.48
C GLU A 504 -1.43 27.28 19.51
N VAL A 505 -0.46 26.38 19.48
CA VAL A 505 -0.38 25.19 20.34
C VAL A 505 0.96 25.17 21.06
N GLU A 506 1.02 24.43 22.16
CA GLU A 506 2.22 24.26 22.99
C GLU A 506 2.66 22.80 22.94
N ASP A 507 3.98 22.56 22.94
CA ASP A 507 4.54 21.22 23.04
C ASP A 507 4.35 20.68 24.47
N ARG A 508 3.59 19.60 24.59
CA ARG A 508 3.27 18.90 25.83
C ARG A 508 3.79 17.46 25.83
N SER A 509 4.71 17.13 24.93
CA SER A 509 5.22 15.76 24.73
C SER A 509 5.75 15.11 26.01
N ASP A 510 6.38 15.87 26.90
CA ASP A 510 6.90 15.34 28.17
C ASP A 510 5.78 14.99 29.16
N PHE A 511 4.74 15.81 29.23
CA PHE A 511 3.55 15.52 30.04
C PHE A 511 2.78 14.31 29.49
N MET A 512 2.67 14.21 28.17
CA MET A 512 1.92 13.13 27.50
C MET A 512 2.58 11.76 27.63
N ARG A 513 3.87 11.69 27.96
CA ARG A 513 4.62 10.44 28.16
C ARG A 513 4.00 9.54 29.23
N GLU A 514 3.38 10.11 30.25
CA GLU A 514 2.71 9.34 31.33
C GLU A 514 1.42 8.66 30.87
N TYR A 515 0.85 9.10 29.75
CA TYR A 515 -0.42 8.65 29.19
C TYR A 515 -0.24 7.81 27.92
N GLU A 516 0.99 7.44 27.59
CA GLU A 516 1.28 6.54 26.46
C GLU A 516 0.46 5.23 26.63
N TYR A 517 -0.23 4.81 25.56
CA TYR A 517 -1.12 3.64 25.54
C TYR A 517 -2.45 3.75 26.31
N TYR A 518 -2.75 4.89 26.95
CA TYR A 518 -4.09 5.13 27.47
C TYR A 518 -5.07 5.31 26.30
N SER A 519 -6.31 4.92 26.53
CA SER A 519 -7.38 5.20 25.58
C SER A 519 -8.02 6.52 25.89
N LEU A 520 -7.84 7.48 24.98
CA LEU A 520 -8.51 8.77 25.02
C LEU A 520 -9.97 8.56 24.65
N THR A 521 -10.89 8.98 25.52
CA THR A 521 -12.33 8.89 25.24
C THR A 521 -13.11 9.95 26.00
N VAL A 522 -14.16 10.49 25.39
CA VAL A 522 -15.11 11.38 26.08
C VAL A 522 -16.11 10.62 26.96
N HIS A 523 -16.18 9.30 26.83
CA HIS A 523 -17.16 8.47 27.52
C HIS A 523 -16.68 8.03 28.91
N GLU A 524 -17.63 7.90 29.83
CA GLU A 524 -17.39 7.48 31.21
C GLU A 524 -18.03 6.14 31.53
N GLY A 525 -17.52 5.47 32.57
CA GLY A 525 -18.10 4.24 33.09
C GLY A 525 -18.32 3.16 32.03
N SER A 526 -19.56 2.69 31.90
CA SER A 526 -19.97 1.61 31.01
C SER A 526 -20.10 2.02 29.54
N GLU A 527 -20.07 3.32 29.22
CA GLU A 527 -20.12 3.80 27.83
C GLU A 527 -18.75 3.72 27.14
N ARG A 528 -17.68 3.49 27.93
CA ARG A 528 -16.33 3.27 27.41
C ARG A 528 -16.29 1.97 26.61
N LEU A 529 -15.80 2.07 25.38
CA LEU A 529 -15.47 0.89 24.58
C LEU A 529 -14.48 0.02 25.33
N VAL A 530 -14.70 -1.29 25.31
CA VAL A 530 -13.80 -2.29 25.90
C VAL A 530 -12.84 -2.81 24.82
N PRO A 531 -11.58 -3.14 25.11
CA PRO A 531 -10.72 -3.75 24.10
C PRO A 531 -11.36 -4.99 23.43
N LYS A 532 -11.36 -5.08 22.09
CA LYS A 532 -11.93 -6.22 21.35
C LYS A 532 -11.19 -7.53 21.62
N LYS A 533 -9.85 -7.43 21.71
CA LYS A 533 -8.97 -8.55 22.02
C LYS A 533 -8.55 -8.43 23.47
N LYS A 534 -8.84 -9.45 24.28
CA LYS A 534 -8.11 -9.68 25.53
C LYS A 534 -6.67 -9.90 25.10
N GLY A 535 -5.79 -8.95 25.41
CA GLY A 535 -4.47 -8.95 24.81
C GLY A 535 -3.75 -10.26 25.10
N THR A 536 -3.31 -10.94 24.05
CA THR A 536 -2.48 -12.15 24.13
C THR A 536 -1.08 -11.87 24.68
N ASP A 537 -0.73 -10.59 24.79
CA ASP A 537 0.52 -10.11 25.36
C ASP A 537 0.24 -9.70 26.82
N ASP A 538 0.54 -10.61 27.76
CA ASP A 538 0.29 -10.47 29.20
C ASP A 538 0.94 -9.21 29.81
N ASN A 539 1.86 -8.57 29.09
CA ASN A 539 2.70 -7.48 29.57
C ASN A 539 2.03 -6.09 29.60
N LEU A 540 0.94 -5.86 28.87
CA LEU A 540 0.35 -4.50 28.77
C LEU A 540 -0.64 -4.15 29.88
N GLY A 541 -0.89 -5.06 30.83
CA GLY A 541 -1.77 -4.82 31.98
C GLY A 541 -3.24 -4.50 31.62
N PRO A 542 -4.05 -4.08 32.62
CA PRO A 542 -5.42 -3.65 32.39
C PRO A 542 -5.45 -2.33 31.64
N GLN A 543 -6.41 -2.21 30.72
CA GLN A 543 -6.57 -1.03 29.91
C GLN A 543 -6.93 0.20 30.77
N LYS A 544 -6.19 1.28 30.56
CA LYS A 544 -6.43 2.57 31.21
C LYS A 544 -7.10 3.54 30.25
N TYR A 545 -7.89 4.44 30.80
CA TYR A 545 -8.66 5.42 30.06
C TYR A 545 -8.37 6.80 30.62
N VAL A 546 -8.43 7.80 29.75
CA VAL A 546 -8.34 9.20 30.14
C VAL A 546 -9.24 10.03 29.23
N SER A 547 -9.84 11.07 29.77
CA SER A 547 -10.69 12.00 29.02
C SER A 547 -9.88 13.17 28.45
N PRO A 548 -10.33 13.77 27.33
CA PRO A 548 -9.76 15.03 26.85
C PRO A 548 -9.74 16.13 27.92
N GLN A 549 -10.73 16.17 28.80
CA GLN A 549 -10.85 17.16 29.87
C GLN A 549 -9.79 16.96 30.96
N GLU A 550 -9.54 15.71 31.37
CA GLU A 550 -8.47 15.38 32.33
C GLU A 550 -7.08 15.77 31.80
N LEU A 551 -6.87 15.65 30.49
CA LEU A 551 -5.65 16.08 29.82
C LEU A 551 -5.65 17.59 29.49
N GLY A 552 -6.74 18.31 29.72
CA GLY A 552 -6.87 19.72 29.34
C GLY A 552 -6.74 19.96 27.83
N LEU A 553 -7.23 19.04 27.00
CA LEU A 553 -7.22 19.18 25.55
C LEU A 553 -8.31 20.14 25.09
N ARG A 554 -7.96 21.04 24.16
CA ARG A 554 -8.92 21.93 23.50
C ARG A 554 -9.62 21.21 22.37
N GLU A 555 -10.96 21.18 22.41
CA GLU A 555 -11.78 20.68 21.32
C GLU A 555 -11.81 21.67 20.16
N ILE A 556 -11.55 21.17 18.95
CA ILE A 556 -11.71 21.91 17.70
C ILE A 556 -12.84 21.26 16.89
N THR A 557 -13.85 22.06 16.52
CA THR A 557 -15.01 21.61 15.74
C THR A 557 -15.10 22.34 14.39
N ALA A 558 -15.91 21.77 13.48
CA ALA A 558 -16.35 22.45 12.28
C ALA A 558 -17.16 23.70 12.63
N ARG A 559 -17.05 24.74 11.82
CA ARG A 559 -17.97 25.88 11.95
C ARG A 559 -19.42 25.46 11.63
N PRO A 560 -20.41 26.01 12.35
CA PRO A 560 -21.83 25.79 12.07
C PRO A 560 -22.17 26.00 10.59
N SER A 561 -23.14 25.24 10.06
CA SER A 561 -23.47 25.25 8.62
C SER A 561 -23.95 26.61 8.09
N ASP A 562 -24.46 27.47 8.96
CA ASP A 562 -24.93 28.83 8.70
C ASP A 562 -23.81 29.89 8.81
N HIS A 563 -22.60 29.50 9.21
CA HIS A 563 -21.46 30.41 9.30
C HIS A 563 -21.14 31.02 7.91
N PRO A 564 -20.87 32.35 7.80
CA PRO A 564 -20.60 33.04 6.53
C PRO A 564 -19.44 32.46 5.68
N VAL A 565 -18.60 31.61 6.26
CA VAL A 565 -17.46 31.00 5.60
C VAL A 565 -17.91 29.96 4.56
N TRP A 566 -19.03 29.28 4.80
CA TRP A 566 -19.55 28.25 3.91
C TRP A 566 -20.15 28.85 2.64
N THR A 567 -20.78 30.01 2.74
CA THR A 567 -21.30 30.76 1.58
C THR A 567 -20.15 31.48 0.84
N THR A 568 -19.28 32.17 1.57
CA THR A 568 -18.22 33.01 0.99
C THR A 568 -17.05 32.19 0.45
N CYS A 569 -16.54 31.26 1.24
CA CYS A 569 -15.28 30.57 0.99
C CYS A 569 -15.45 29.11 0.59
N LYS A 570 -16.54 28.46 1.03
CA LYS A 570 -16.83 27.03 0.82
C LYS A 570 -15.75 26.09 1.40
N ARG A 571 -14.99 26.53 2.40
CA ARG A 571 -13.95 25.73 3.06
C ARG A 571 -13.73 26.19 4.50
N ASP A 572 -13.41 25.26 5.39
CA ASP A 572 -13.05 25.51 6.78
C ASP A 572 -11.78 24.72 7.11
N ILE A 573 -10.67 25.44 7.24
CA ILE A 573 -9.32 24.90 7.43
C ILE A 573 -8.79 25.37 8.79
N VAL A 574 -8.16 24.47 9.51
CA VAL A 574 -7.46 24.73 10.77
C VAL A 574 -5.99 24.37 10.57
N ARG A 575 -5.10 25.27 10.95
CA ARG A 575 -3.65 25.07 10.99
C ARG A 575 -3.18 25.16 12.45
N LEU A 576 -2.48 24.14 12.92
CA LEU A 576 -1.87 24.13 14.24
C LEU A 576 -0.46 24.72 14.13
N VAL A 577 -0.17 25.76 14.91
CA VAL A 577 1.09 26.50 14.85
C VAL A 577 1.78 26.42 16.19
N TYR A 578 3.00 25.89 16.20
CA TYR A 578 3.87 25.92 17.37
C TYR A 578 4.92 27.02 17.21
N ARG A 579 5.27 27.68 18.31
CA ARG A 579 6.27 28.74 18.34
C ARG A 579 7.42 28.36 19.27
N GLU A 580 8.64 28.35 18.74
CA GLU A 580 9.87 28.16 19.53
C GLU A 580 10.78 29.38 19.35
N GLY A 581 10.78 30.27 20.34
CA GLY A 581 11.49 31.55 20.24
C GLY A 581 10.99 32.37 19.03
N ASN A 582 11.91 32.65 18.10
CA ASN A 582 11.60 33.38 16.86
C ASN A 582 11.16 32.46 15.72
N LYS A 583 10.93 31.17 15.96
CA LYS A 583 10.55 30.23 14.90
C LYS A 583 9.08 29.86 14.96
N LEU A 584 8.45 29.77 13.79
CA LEU A 584 7.08 29.26 13.62
C LEU A 584 7.10 27.92 12.89
N TYR A 585 6.32 26.98 13.42
CA TYR A 585 6.22 25.61 12.94
C TYR A 585 4.77 25.25 12.67
N LEU A 586 4.48 24.69 11.49
CA LEU A 586 3.20 24.05 11.22
C LEU A 586 3.24 22.59 11.69
N VAL A 587 2.60 22.30 12.82
CA VAL A 587 2.64 20.95 13.43
C VAL A 587 1.58 20.01 12.86
N GLY A 588 0.51 20.57 12.31
CA GLY A 588 -0.58 19.79 11.74
C GLY A 588 -1.68 20.67 11.19
N GLY A 589 -2.73 20.03 10.70
CA GLY A 589 -3.89 20.75 10.24
C GLY A 589 -5.03 19.87 9.80
N PHE A 590 -6.18 20.51 9.64
CA PHE A 590 -7.46 19.85 9.49
C PHE A 590 -8.32 20.63 8.52
N ARG A 591 -9.04 19.94 7.65
CA ARG A 591 -10.02 20.51 6.73
C ARG A 591 -11.35 19.81 6.89
N TYR A 592 -12.36 20.57 7.28
CA TYR A 592 -13.74 20.09 7.35
C TYR A 592 -14.41 20.19 5.98
N LYS A 593 -15.29 19.22 5.68
CA LYS A 593 -16.05 19.12 4.42
C LYS A 593 -15.14 19.32 3.22
N ALA A 594 -14.08 18.51 3.17
CA ALA A 594 -12.97 18.68 2.25
C ALA A 594 -13.40 18.60 0.77
N PHE A 595 -14.39 17.77 0.48
CA PHE A 595 -14.83 17.47 -0.88
C PHE A 595 -16.33 17.74 -1.09
N SER A 596 -16.73 17.88 -2.35
CA SER A 596 -18.12 17.80 -2.78
C SER A 596 -18.70 16.40 -2.55
N GLU A 597 -20.02 16.30 -2.52
CA GLU A 597 -20.70 15.02 -2.36
C GLU A 597 -20.34 14.02 -3.47
N SER A 598 -20.16 14.49 -4.70
CA SER A 598 -19.73 13.64 -5.82
C SER A 598 -18.33 13.07 -5.61
N THR A 599 -17.39 13.90 -5.13
CA THR A 599 -16.01 13.48 -4.90
C THR A 599 -15.91 12.57 -3.67
N LEU A 600 -16.68 12.85 -2.60
CA LEU A 600 -16.80 11.95 -1.45
C LEU A 600 -17.35 10.58 -1.85
N LYS A 601 -18.41 10.54 -2.68
CA LYS A 601 -18.96 9.28 -3.20
C LYS A 601 -17.94 8.50 -4.04
N LEU A 602 -17.15 9.19 -4.87
CA LEU A 602 -16.06 8.58 -5.62
C LEU A 602 -15.03 7.93 -4.69
N LEU A 603 -14.57 8.65 -3.66
CA LEU A 603 -13.58 8.14 -2.70
C LEU A 603 -14.13 6.96 -1.89
N LYS A 604 -15.38 7.02 -1.43
CA LYS A 604 -16.07 5.89 -0.78
C LYS A 604 -16.19 4.68 -1.70
N TYR A 605 -16.52 4.91 -2.96
CA TYR A 605 -16.64 3.83 -3.94
C TYR A 605 -15.28 3.18 -4.21
N ASN A 606 -14.25 3.99 -4.41
CA ASN A 606 -12.90 3.48 -4.66
C ASN A 606 -12.35 2.74 -3.43
N SER A 607 -12.59 3.24 -2.20
CA SER A 607 -12.12 2.56 -0.99
C SER A 607 -12.70 1.16 -0.80
N LEU A 608 -13.90 0.89 -1.33
CA LEU A 608 -14.51 -0.45 -1.33
C LEU A 608 -13.92 -1.37 -2.40
N LEU A 609 -13.34 -0.81 -3.46
CA LEU A 609 -12.78 -1.58 -4.59
C LEU A 609 -11.26 -1.77 -4.49
N ILE A 610 -10.57 -0.90 -3.77
CA ILE A 610 -9.16 -1.04 -3.49
C ILE A 610 -9.07 -1.96 -2.27
N GLU A 611 -8.81 -3.24 -2.48
CA GLU A 611 -8.63 -4.24 -1.41
C GLU A 611 -7.35 -3.99 -0.59
N THR A 612 -7.23 -2.84 0.09
CA THR A 612 -6.07 -2.63 0.96
C THR A 612 -6.27 -3.44 2.23
N ARG A 613 -5.32 -4.35 2.49
CA ARG A 613 -5.25 -5.04 3.78
C ARG A 613 -5.24 -3.99 4.89
N ALA A 614 -6.09 -4.20 5.89
CA ALA A 614 -6.07 -3.39 7.10
C ALA A 614 -4.63 -3.30 7.63
N MET A 615 -4.23 -2.10 8.06
CA MET A 615 -2.87 -1.90 8.55
C MET A 615 -2.61 -2.78 9.76
N ARG A 616 -1.50 -3.53 9.75
CA ARG A 616 -1.00 -4.20 10.95
C ARG A 616 -0.61 -3.12 11.95
N ARG A 617 -1.43 -2.94 12.98
CA ARG A 617 -1.16 -2.02 14.08
C ARG A 617 -0.20 -2.68 15.08
N ARG A 618 0.51 -1.91 15.91
CA ARG A 618 1.27 -2.47 17.06
C ARG A 618 0.31 -3.16 18.04
N ALA A 619 0.79 -4.09 18.87
CA ALA A 619 -0.05 -4.89 19.78
C ALA A 619 -1.03 -4.04 20.62
N ALA A 620 -0.58 -2.90 21.13
CA ALA A 620 -1.41 -1.95 21.88
C ALA A 620 -2.58 -1.38 21.04
N MET A 621 -2.35 -1.07 19.77
CA MET A 621 -3.39 -0.58 18.84
C MET A 621 -4.31 -1.71 18.33
N GLN A 622 -3.81 -2.95 18.20
CA GLN A 622 -4.63 -4.10 17.79
C GLN A 622 -5.71 -4.47 18.82
N ARG A 623 -5.49 -4.13 20.10
CA ARG A 623 -6.51 -4.27 21.15
C ARG A 623 -7.74 -3.40 20.89
N TRP A 624 -7.54 -2.30 20.17
CA TRP A 624 -8.52 -1.25 19.84
C TRP A 624 -8.93 -1.27 18.39
N ASP A 625 -9.07 -2.46 17.80
CA ASP A 625 -9.44 -2.64 16.39
C ASP A 625 -10.92 -2.29 16.10
N TYR A 626 -11.37 -1.15 16.63
CA TYR A 626 -12.64 -0.50 16.32
C TYR A 626 -12.49 0.37 15.08
N GLY A 627 -13.52 0.29 14.24
CA GLY A 627 -13.50 0.89 12.91
C GLY A 627 -12.40 0.33 12.02
N LEU A 628 -12.24 0.96 10.87
CA LEU A 628 -11.26 0.59 9.85
C LEU A 628 -10.38 1.80 9.54
N MET A 629 -9.07 1.57 9.51
CA MET A 629 -8.10 2.47 8.90
C MET A 629 -7.38 1.69 7.80
N SER A 630 -7.70 2.02 6.56
CA SER A 630 -7.21 1.33 5.38
C SER A 630 -6.23 2.25 4.64
N GLY A 631 -5.08 1.71 4.25
CA GLY A 631 -4.11 2.45 3.46
C GLY A 631 -4.65 2.81 2.08
N ALA A 632 -4.16 3.89 1.51
CA ALA A 632 -4.41 4.32 0.13
C ALA A 632 -3.11 4.88 -0.47
N GLY A 633 -2.90 4.61 -1.76
CA GLY A 633 -1.68 4.98 -2.47
C GLY A 633 -0.52 3.98 -2.26
N THR A 634 0.70 4.50 -2.09
CA THR A 634 1.87 3.66 -1.78
C THR A 634 1.95 3.44 -0.28
N ARG A 635 2.48 2.30 0.13
CA ARG A 635 2.77 2.01 1.52
C ARG A 635 4.21 2.41 1.79
N MET A 636 4.41 3.23 2.82
CA MET A 636 5.72 3.44 3.43
C MET A 636 6.29 2.13 4.01
N PRO A 637 7.62 1.93 4.04
CA PRO A 637 8.21 0.74 4.64
C PRO A 637 7.91 0.76 6.13
N THR A 638 6.93 -0.03 6.57
CA THR A 638 6.43 0.00 7.96
C THR A 638 7.29 -0.81 8.94
N GLY A 639 8.49 -1.24 8.53
CA GLY A 639 9.35 -2.15 9.31
C GLY A 639 8.79 -3.55 9.56
N GLY A 640 7.53 -3.82 9.19
CA GLY A 640 6.85 -5.10 9.45
C GLY A 640 7.27 -6.26 8.54
N ARG A 641 7.97 -5.99 7.43
CA ARG A 641 8.66 -7.01 6.62
C ARG A 641 10.16 -6.73 6.67
N LYS A 642 10.96 -7.78 6.88
CA LYS A 642 12.42 -7.70 6.68
C LYS A 642 12.66 -7.23 5.24
N GLY A 643 13.47 -6.18 5.05
CA GLY A 643 13.79 -5.64 3.73
C GLY A 643 12.68 -4.81 3.05
N ASP A 644 11.62 -4.42 3.77
CA ASP A 644 10.50 -3.64 3.21
C ASP A 644 11.03 -2.39 2.50
N GLY A 645 10.46 -2.11 1.32
CA GLY A 645 10.61 -0.86 0.60
C GLY A 645 9.23 -0.21 0.48
N TYR A 646 9.17 0.94 -0.18
CA TYR A 646 7.85 1.45 -0.54
C TYR A 646 7.30 0.63 -1.69
N ILE A 647 6.12 0.05 -1.47
CA ILE A 647 5.38 -0.74 -2.44
C ILE A 647 3.94 -0.23 -2.43
N PRO A 648 3.16 -0.31 -3.51
CA PRO A 648 1.72 -0.12 -3.41
C PRO A 648 1.17 -1.07 -2.33
N TYR A 649 0.10 -0.67 -1.63
CA TYR A 649 -0.65 -1.62 -0.81
C TYR A 649 -1.03 -2.83 -1.70
N SER A 650 -0.91 -4.04 -1.17
CA SER A 650 -1.03 -5.26 -1.96
C SER A 650 -2.45 -5.41 -2.49
N VAL A 651 -2.69 -4.97 -3.72
CA VAL A 651 -4.03 -5.07 -4.31
C VAL A 651 -4.04 -5.84 -5.64
N HIS A 652 -3.07 -5.68 -6.53
CA HIS A 652 -3.20 -6.24 -7.90
C HIS A 652 -1.87 -6.62 -8.54
N ARG A 653 -1.87 -7.60 -9.47
CA ARG A 653 -0.70 -8.06 -10.24
C ARG A 653 -0.34 -7.11 -11.37
N GLY A 654 -1.26 -6.24 -11.77
CA GLY A 654 -1.07 -5.25 -12.83
C GLY A 654 -1.24 -5.80 -14.24
N ASP A 655 -1.40 -7.11 -14.40
CA ASP A 655 -1.43 -7.80 -15.70
C ASP A 655 -2.84 -7.96 -16.29
N THR A 656 -3.87 -7.43 -15.62
CA THR A 656 -5.26 -7.41 -16.10
C THR A 656 -5.81 -5.98 -16.24
N ILE A 657 -6.88 -5.81 -17.02
CA ILE A 657 -7.56 -4.51 -17.16
C ILE A 657 -8.12 -4.03 -15.82
N ASP A 658 -8.64 -4.94 -14.99
CA ASP A 658 -9.22 -4.57 -13.70
C ASP A 658 -8.14 -4.20 -12.69
N ASP A 659 -7.00 -4.88 -12.73
CA ASP A 659 -5.81 -4.52 -11.98
C ASP A 659 -5.33 -3.09 -12.34
N ILE A 660 -5.23 -2.79 -13.64
CA ILE A 660 -4.86 -1.46 -14.12
C ILE A 660 -5.84 -0.41 -13.59
N LYS A 661 -7.15 -0.65 -13.74
CA LYS A 661 -8.18 0.26 -13.21
C LYS A 661 -8.03 0.47 -11.71
N ALA A 662 -7.74 -0.57 -10.95
CA ALA A 662 -7.53 -0.46 -9.51
C ALA A 662 -6.29 0.37 -9.15
N PHE A 663 -5.18 0.22 -9.89
CA PHE A 663 -4.02 1.10 -9.74
C PHE A 663 -4.35 2.56 -10.07
N PHE A 664 -5.13 2.82 -11.13
CA PHE A 664 -5.58 4.17 -11.46
C PHE A 664 -6.51 4.77 -10.40
N ARG A 665 -7.40 3.98 -9.79
CA ARG A 665 -8.22 4.41 -8.64
C ARG A 665 -7.35 4.78 -7.45
N SER A 666 -6.41 3.90 -7.07
CA SER A 666 -5.49 4.14 -5.96
C SER A 666 -4.60 5.37 -6.18
N ALA A 667 -4.07 5.54 -7.40
CA ALA A 667 -3.32 6.72 -7.79
C ALA A 667 -4.17 8.00 -7.72
N LEU A 668 -5.41 7.94 -8.22
CA LEU A 668 -6.31 9.09 -8.26
C LEU A 668 -6.68 9.52 -6.84
N ASP A 669 -7.04 8.57 -6.00
CA ASP A 669 -7.37 8.76 -4.60
C ASP A 669 -6.23 9.40 -3.82
N SER A 670 -5.01 8.87 -3.99
CA SER A 670 -3.79 9.42 -3.39
C SER A 670 -3.57 10.89 -3.79
N ASP A 671 -3.68 11.21 -5.07
CA ASP A 671 -3.54 12.57 -5.57
C ASP A 671 -4.68 13.50 -5.11
N ILE A 672 -5.93 13.01 -5.02
CA ILE A 672 -7.07 13.76 -4.48
C ILE A 672 -6.82 14.16 -3.03
N LEU A 673 -6.34 13.22 -2.22
CA LEU A 673 -6.01 13.48 -0.82
C LEU A 673 -4.86 14.48 -0.69
N ILE A 674 -3.86 14.47 -1.58
CA ILE A 674 -2.83 15.51 -1.61
C ILE A 674 -3.39 16.86 -2.00
N ILE A 675 -4.28 16.95 -2.99
CA ILE A 675 -4.90 18.23 -3.35
C ILE A 675 -5.67 18.80 -2.16
N ALA A 676 -6.37 17.96 -1.38
CA ALA A 676 -6.98 18.39 -0.13
C ALA A 676 -5.95 18.82 0.91
N ALA A 677 -4.89 18.04 1.10
CA ALA A 677 -3.81 18.35 2.03
C ALA A 677 -3.06 19.64 1.66
N LYS A 678 -2.89 19.94 0.36
CA LYS A 678 -2.30 21.19 -0.15
C LYS A 678 -3.07 22.42 0.30
N SER A 679 -4.39 22.29 0.50
CA SER A 679 -5.19 23.39 1.04
C SER A 679 -4.88 23.65 2.52
N ILE A 680 -4.42 22.63 3.25
CA ILE A 680 -3.91 22.76 4.62
C ILE A 680 -2.46 23.29 4.57
N TYR A 681 -1.58 22.69 3.77
CA TYR A 681 -0.17 23.05 3.67
C TYR A 681 0.33 22.99 2.22
N GLN A 682 0.66 24.14 1.64
CA GLN A 682 1.07 24.19 0.23
C GLN A 682 2.41 23.47 -0.04
N GLY A 683 3.32 23.44 0.93
CA GLY A 683 4.63 22.78 0.77
C GLY A 683 4.55 21.26 0.66
N ILE A 684 3.40 20.66 0.98
CA ILE A 684 3.24 19.21 1.04
C ILE A 684 3.53 18.50 -0.30
N GLU A 685 3.25 19.17 -1.44
CA GLU A 685 3.57 18.62 -2.76
C GLU A 685 5.08 18.53 -2.99
N PHE A 686 5.82 19.56 -2.55
CA PHE A 686 7.27 19.56 -2.65
C PHE A 686 7.86 18.46 -1.77
N ASP A 687 7.37 18.34 -0.53
CA ASP A 687 7.86 17.32 0.41
C ASP A 687 7.63 15.91 -0.14
N PHE A 688 6.44 15.61 -0.67
CA PHE A 688 6.17 14.30 -1.24
C PHE A 688 6.89 14.04 -2.56
N LYS A 689 7.07 15.06 -3.40
CA LYS A 689 7.88 14.92 -4.61
C LYS A 689 9.34 14.61 -4.24
N THR A 690 9.88 15.32 -3.26
CA THR A 690 11.24 15.10 -2.74
C THR A 690 11.36 13.72 -2.11
N LEU A 691 10.41 13.31 -1.26
CA LEU A 691 10.40 11.97 -0.65
C LEU A 691 10.40 10.87 -1.71
N THR A 692 9.52 10.97 -2.70
CA THR A 692 9.36 9.93 -3.71
C THR A 692 10.55 9.86 -4.65
N ASN A 693 11.15 11.01 -4.97
CA ASN A 693 12.39 11.07 -5.73
C ASN A 693 13.56 10.45 -4.94
N ASN A 694 13.72 10.83 -3.67
CA ASN A 694 14.82 10.36 -2.83
C ASN A 694 14.72 8.87 -2.47
N SER A 695 13.52 8.32 -2.46
CA SER A 695 13.29 6.89 -2.20
C SER A 695 13.47 6.01 -3.43
N GLY A 696 13.71 6.58 -4.61
CA GLY A 696 13.97 5.83 -5.85
C GLY A 696 12.76 5.03 -6.35
N LEU A 697 11.56 5.46 -5.99
CA LEU A 697 10.34 4.70 -6.25
C LEU A 697 9.62 5.17 -7.50
N GLN A 698 8.96 4.22 -8.14
CA GLN A 698 7.97 4.54 -9.16
C GLN A 698 6.74 5.16 -8.50
N ARG A 699 6.40 6.38 -8.91
CA ARG A 699 5.21 7.10 -8.45
C ARG A 699 3.95 6.33 -8.83
N LEU A 700 3.12 6.02 -7.83
CA LEU A 700 1.72 5.69 -8.04
C LEU A 700 0.94 7.00 -8.12
N GLY A 701 0.54 7.41 -9.32
CA GLY A 701 -0.04 8.75 -9.54
C GLY A 701 1.01 9.83 -9.72
N LYS A 702 0.71 11.08 -9.33
CA LYS A 702 1.66 12.19 -9.46
C LYS A 702 2.67 12.22 -8.31
N TYR A 703 2.26 11.78 -7.12
CA TYR A 703 3.06 11.94 -5.91
C TYR A 703 3.42 10.63 -5.21
N GLY A 704 2.76 9.49 -5.51
CA GLY A 704 3.16 8.19 -4.95
C GLY A 704 3.12 8.13 -3.43
N LEU A 705 2.03 8.59 -2.82
CA LEU A 705 1.92 8.87 -1.38
C LEU A 705 1.28 7.74 -0.56
N THR A 706 1.73 7.59 0.69
CA THR A 706 0.98 6.94 1.78
C THR A 706 -0.10 7.84 2.37
N SER A 707 -1.36 7.44 2.18
CA SER A 707 -2.55 8.10 2.70
C SER A 707 -3.48 7.08 3.36
N TYR A 708 -4.48 7.56 4.10
CA TYR A 708 -5.35 6.68 4.86
C TYR A 708 -6.82 7.05 4.76
N TYR A 709 -7.66 6.03 4.62
CA TYR A 709 -9.10 6.12 4.81
C TYR A 709 -9.48 5.62 6.18
N CYS A 710 -10.37 6.36 6.83
CA CYS A 710 -10.88 6.07 8.15
C CYS A 710 -12.40 5.89 8.09
N VAL A 711 -12.90 4.77 8.62
CA VAL A 711 -14.33 4.44 8.78
C VAL A 711 -14.56 4.09 10.23
N ASN A 712 -15.29 4.94 10.96
CA ASN A 712 -15.51 4.78 12.42
C ASN A 712 -14.23 4.52 13.22
N TYR A 713 -13.08 4.97 12.70
CA TYR A 713 -11.76 4.67 13.23
C TYR A 713 -11.56 5.28 14.62
N ILE A 714 -10.96 4.52 15.53
CA ILE A 714 -10.57 5.00 16.85
C ILE A 714 -9.10 4.66 17.05
N ALA A 715 -8.28 5.68 17.31
CA ALA A 715 -6.88 5.50 17.67
C ALA A 715 -6.71 5.59 19.20
N PRO A 716 -5.88 4.72 19.82
CA PRO A 716 -5.38 4.99 21.16
C PRO A 716 -4.43 6.20 21.16
N ILE A 717 -4.10 6.71 22.34
CA ILE A 717 -3.03 7.70 22.47
C ILE A 717 -1.72 7.07 21.99
N HIS A 718 -1.16 7.64 20.94
CA HIS A 718 0.17 7.34 20.45
C HIS A 718 0.93 8.66 20.33
N ARG A 719 2.25 8.57 20.47
CA ARG A 719 3.14 9.70 20.31
C ARG A 719 3.58 9.73 18.86
N ASP A 720 3.10 10.71 18.13
CA ASP A 720 3.68 11.04 16.84
C ASP A 720 4.85 12.01 17.14
N LEU A 721 6.07 11.75 16.65
CA LEU A 721 7.16 12.75 16.71
C LEU A 721 6.85 13.87 15.70
N ASP A 722 5.75 14.57 15.91
CA ASP A 722 5.15 15.58 15.02
C ASP A 722 6.11 16.73 14.72
N ILE A 723 7.05 17.00 15.64
CA ILE A 723 8.18 17.88 15.40
C ILE A 723 9.47 17.08 15.50
N GLU A 724 10.04 16.78 14.35
CA GLU A 724 11.48 16.58 14.28
C GLU A 724 12.15 17.95 14.29
N LYS A 725 12.95 18.21 15.34
CA LYS A 725 13.73 19.46 15.48
C LYS A 725 14.75 19.66 14.34
N GLU A 726 14.97 18.64 13.51
CA GLU A 726 15.95 18.59 12.42
C GLU A 726 15.36 18.81 11.01
N GLY A 727 14.08 19.19 10.91
CA GLY A 727 13.59 19.94 9.75
C GLY A 727 13.20 19.15 8.49
N ARG A 728 12.69 17.92 8.63
CA ARG A 728 11.94 17.25 7.54
C ARG A 728 10.64 16.67 8.08
N ARG A 729 9.54 16.97 7.39
CA ARG A 729 8.18 16.53 7.75
C ARG A 729 7.56 15.80 6.58
N TYR A 730 6.99 14.64 6.84
CA TYR A 730 6.09 13.98 5.91
C TYR A 730 4.71 13.90 6.56
N LEU A 731 3.84 14.82 6.14
CA LEU A 731 2.48 14.93 6.65
C LEU A 731 1.54 14.03 5.84
N HIS A 732 1.24 12.84 6.32
CA HIS A 732 0.35 11.89 5.66
C HIS A 732 -1.10 12.32 5.76
N PRO A 733 -1.81 12.53 4.65
CA PRO A 733 -3.23 12.84 4.71
C PRO A 733 -4.04 11.60 5.08
N CYS A 734 -4.88 11.79 6.08
CA CYS A 734 -5.91 10.89 6.53
C CYS A 734 -7.27 11.49 6.20
N MET A 735 -8.24 10.65 5.85
CA MET A 735 -9.59 11.09 5.54
C MET A 735 -10.63 10.26 6.26
N GLN A 736 -11.61 10.93 6.88
CA GLN A 736 -12.80 10.28 7.41
C GLN A 736 -13.83 10.06 6.31
N LEU A 737 -13.99 8.82 5.84
CA LEU A 737 -14.99 8.48 4.84
C LEU A 737 -16.40 8.40 5.44
N VAL A 738 -16.52 7.67 6.55
CA VAL A 738 -17.81 7.34 7.18
C VAL A 738 -17.67 7.46 8.69
N LYS A 739 -18.61 8.16 9.32
CA LYS A 739 -18.74 8.27 10.77
C LYS A 739 -20.18 8.00 11.18
N GLU A 740 -20.55 6.73 11.20
CA GLU A 740 -21.91 6.24 11.47
C GLU A 740 -21.91 5.41 12.76
N GLY A 741 -22.95 5.57 13.60
CA GLY A 741 -23.03 4.87 14.88
C GLY A 741 -22.07 5.39 15.96
N CYS A 742 -21.38 6.51 15.72
CA CYS A 742 -20.57 7.22 16.71
C CYS A 742 -21.41 8.27 17.44
N GLY A 743 -21.11 8.52 18.72
CA GLY A 743 -21.67 9.63 19.48
C GLY A 743 -21.28 10.99 18.90
N GLU A 744 -22.07 12.03 19.20
CA GLU A 744 -21.87 13.39 18.69
C GLU A 744 -20.49 13.97 19.08
N HIS A 745 -19.97 13.57 20.23
CA HIS A 745 -18.69 14.03 20.78
C HIS A 745 -17.52 13.07 20.48
N ASP A 746 -17.77 11.98 19.74
CA ASP A 746 -16.70 11.06 19.39
C ASP A 746 -15.70 11.74 18.48
N PHE A 747 -14.44 11.36 18.62
CA PHE A 747 -13.36 11.80 17.77
C PHE A 747 -12.51 10.59 17.40
N ASN A 748 -11.84 10.69 16.26
CA ASN A 748 -11.02 9.60 15.72
C ASN A 748 -9.53 9.89 15.88
N PHE A 749 -9.19 11.17 16.08
CA PHE A 749 -7.82 11.65 16.08
C PHE A 749 -7.64 12.83 17.05
N ALA A 750 -6.50 12.86 17.74
CA ALA A 750 -6.11 13.93 18.64
C ALA A 750 -4.61 14.19 18.52
N TYR A 751 -4.22 15.47 18.48
CA TYR A 751 -2.82 15.89 18.58
C TYR A 751 -2.53 16.12 20.05
N VAL A 752 -2.43 15.02 20.79
CA VAL A 752 -2.37 15.06 22.26
C VAL A 752 -1.11 15.77 22.76
N ASP A 753 0.02 15.58 22.07
CA ASP A 753 1.29 16.27 22.33
C ASP A 753 1.17 17.79 22.10
N TRP A 754 0.14 18.24 21.39
CA TRP A 754 -0.15 19.65 21.11
C TRP A 754 -1.37 20.19 21.87
N GLY A 755 -1.92 19.40 22.80
CA GLY A 755 -3.03 19.83 23.65
C GLY A 755 -4.36 20.04 22.91
N VAL A 756 -4.57 19.43 21.74
CA VAL A 756 -5.80 19.61 20.96
C VAL A 756 -6.37 18.29 20.45
N TYR A 757 -7.69 18.24 20.30
CA TYR A 757 -8.36 17.16 19.57
C TYR A 757 -9.42 17.71 18.63
N PHE A 758 -9.69 16.98 17.56
CA PHE A 758 -10.65 17.39 16.54
C PHE A 758 -11.90 16.53 16.64
N ARG A 759 -13.08 17.16 16.72
CA ARG A 759 -14.34 16.45 16.52
C ARG A 759 -14.42 16.05 15.04
N THR A 760 -14.00 14.83 14.74
CA THR A 760 -13.95 14.35 13.36
C THR A 760 -15.36 14.14 12.83
N GLU A 761 -15.61 14.58 11.60
CA GLU A 761 -16.86 14.37 10.87
C GLU A 761 -16.56 13.59 9.58
N SER A 762 -17.57 12.98 8.96
CA SER A 762 -17.41 12.46 7.59
C SER A 762 -16.95 13.59 6.67
N ASN A 763 -16.13 13.27 5.65
CA ASN A 763 -15.55 14.24 4.73
C ASN A 763 -14.57 15.22 5.40
N ALA A 764 -13.95 14.82 6.51
CA ALA A 764 -12.82 15.54 7.10
C ALA A 764 -11.49 14.98 6.57
N VAL A 765 -10.52 15.86 6.32
CA VAL A 765 -9.14 15.51 5.98
C VAL A 765 -8.20 16.14 7.00
N TRP A 766 -7.23 15.39 7.50
CA TRP A 766 -6.18 15.91 8.36
C TRP A 766 -4.84 15.34 7.94
N CYS A 767 -3.75 15.98 8.34
CA CYS A 767 -2.41 15.48 8.00
C CYS A 767 -1.64 15.11 9.27
N VAL A 768 -1.19 13.87 9.36
CA VAL A 768 -0.43 13.37 10.51
C VAL A 768 1.04 13.24 10.14
N SER A 769 1.94 13.69 11.01
CA SER A 769 3.33 13.25 10.90
C SER A 769 3.37 11.83 11.45
N SER A 770 4.04 10.90 10.79
CA SER A 770 4.19 9.58 11.39
C SER A 770 5.62 9.08 11.27
N PRO A 771 6.50 9.54 12.16
CA PRO A 771 7.86 9.05 12.24
C PRO A 771 7.93 7.62 12.79
N ASP A 772 6.88 7.12 13.45
CA ASP A 772 6.75 5.69 13.79
C ASP A 772 6.48 4.81 12.54
N ILE A 773 5.97 5.40 11.45
CA ILE A 773 5.87 4.76 10.14
C ILE A 773 7.16 5.02 9.31
N ASP A 774 7.88 6.10 9.60
CA ASP A 774 9.15 6.49 8.97
C ASP A 774 10.41 5.90 9.67
N GLN A 775 10.26 5.28 10.84
CA GLN A 775 11.35 4.77 11.68
C GLN A 775 12.16 3.65 11.02
N SER A 776 11.67 3.05 9.93
CA SER A 776 12.49 2.15 9.09
C SER A 776 13.65 2.89 8.40
N LEU A 777 13.56 4.21 8.22
CA LEU A 777 14.65 5.05 7.72
C LEU A 777 15.58 5.52 8.86
N LYS A 778 15.03 5.85 10.04
CA LYS A 778 15.81 6.40 11.17
C LYS A 778 16.46 5.38 12.09
N ALA A 779 15.91 4.17 12.22
CA ALA A 779 16.63 3.08 12.89
C ALA A 779 17.89 2.64 12.11
N ASN A 780 18.13 3.23 10.93
CA ASN A 780 19.26 2.96 10.06
C ASN A 780 20.17 4.19 9.82
N SER A 781 19.97 5.31 10.53
CA SER A 781 20.97 6.39 10.70
C SER A 781 21.55 6.31 12.11
#